data_AF-A0A1C6UTG0-F1
#
_entry.id   AF-A0A1C6UTG0-F1
#
_cell.length_a   1.000
_cell.length_b   1.000
_cell.length_c   1.000
_cell.angle_alpha   90.00
_cell.angle_beta   90.00
_cell.angle_gamma   90.00
#
_symmetry.space_group_name_H-M   'P 1'
#
loop_
_entity.id
_entity.type
_entity.pdbx_description
1 polymer ?
#
loop_
_entity_poly.entity_id
_entity_poly.type
_entity_poly.pdbx_seq_one_letter_code
_entity_poly.pdbx_strand_id
1 'polypeptide(L)'
;MASDHVDVLIVGAGLSGIGAACHLRRDCPDKTWAVLEARDAIGGTWDLFRYPGVRSDSDMHTLGYAFRPWTDPRAIADGDAIRDYVRDTAREYDVERHIRFRHRVVRAEFDSATARWTVHAERGDTAEPVVLTCSFLFTCTGYYRYDAGYTPTLPGLDRYTGRLVHPQHWPADLDHTGRRVVVVGSGATAVTLVPALAERAAHVTMLQRSPGYVVALPSRDALADTLRRWLPARVGHRLVRGRNVLFSTVSYQLSRRAPGVARRLLRRAVRRQLPAGYPVDRHFAPRYDPWDQRLCVVPDGDLFTAIGAGRASVVTDRIDTLTETGIRLASGAELSADVVVTATGLNLLALGGLTLAVDGTDVDLATTVAYKGMMLSGVPNFALTIGYTNASWTLKADLVAGYVCRLLRHLDRTGQRVVTPLPPPDGDRVPLIDLRSGYVLRSVDQLPRQGARTPWRLHQNYPRDLLLMRHGRLDDEGVRFSGPVTPTAPAARRPMRTFDFTGGTAVVTGAASGIGEALAHGLARRGSDLVLLDRDAQRLATVLTALRTRYPDQQVTGHVVDLADATRTAEVAEQIRDRHPRIRLLVNNAGVALGGRFDQISLDEFGWVMDVNFRSVVQLTHVLLPALKAEPGAHLVCVSSLFGLIAPAGQTAYAASKFAVRGFTEALRHELRADGVGVTSVHPGGIRTSIARNARMGSGVPAEDFAADLRRFEGLLTIDPARAAEIILTGVRRRRPRVLIGWSAKLPDLLGRVAPVSYGRFLDVGQRLLTHALARRAAARSAPTRAPAPDPATPPG
;
A
#
# COMPACT_ATOMS: atom_id res chain seq x y z
N MET A 1 37.80 8.12 17.53
CA MET A 1 36.56 8.24 18.33
C MET A 1 35.40 7.84 17.44
N ALA A 2 34.58 6.87 17.84
CA ALA A 2 33.44 6.44 17.02
C ALA A 2 32.50 7.63 16.83
N SER A 3 32.18 7.96 15.57
CA SER A 3 31.22 9.03 15.25
C SER A 3 29.88 8.75 15.94
N ASP A 4 29.36 9.70 16.72
CA ASP A 4 28.02 9.63 17.34
C ASP A 4 26.87 9.75 16.32
N HIS A 5 27.19 9.78 15.02
CA HIS A 5 26.25 9.73 13.90
C HIS A 5 26.16 8.33 13.27
N VAL A 6 24.94 7.90 12.96
CA VAL A 6 24.62 6.72 12.12
C VAL A 6 23.60 7.05 11.03
N ASP A 7 23.57 6.34 9.92
CA ASP A 7 22.54 6.56 8.89
C ASP A 7 21.15 6.23 9.42
N VAL A 8 21.01 5.11 10.14
CA VAL A 8 19.73 4.65 10.69
C VAL A 8 19.87 4.31 12.17
N LEU A 9 19.08 4.97 13.03
CA LEU A 9 18.97 4.59 14.44
C LEU A 9 17.68 3.81 14.67
N ILE A 10 17.81 2.59 15.18
CA ILE A 10 16.67 1.75 15.55
C ILE A 10 16.44 1.87 17.05
N VAL A 11 15.19 2.01 17.47
CA VAL A 11 14.82 2.04 18.90
C VAL A 11 14.04 0.78 19.27
N GLY A 12 14.60 -0.05 20.15
CA GLY A 12 14.06 -1.31 20.65
C GLY A 12 14.70 -2.54 20.00
N ALA A 13 15.06 -3.54 20.82
CA ALA A 13 15.67 -4.82 20.43
C ALA A 13 14.70 -6.01 20.62
N GLY A 14 13.41 -5.79 20.35
CA GLY A 14 12.41 -6.86 20.21
C GLY A 14 12.38 -7.46 18.81
N LEU A 15 11.37 -8.29 18.52
CA LEU A 15 11.15 -8.91 17.21
C LEU A 15 11.25 -7.90 16.04
N SER A 16 10.61 -6.73 16.16
CA SER A 16 10.63 -5.70 15.11
C SER A 16 12.03 -5.12 14.88
N GLY A 17 12.75 -4.79 15.95
CA GLY A 17 14.03 -4.09 15.85
C GLY A 17 15.15 -4.98 15.35
N ILE A 18 15.22 -6.22 15.85
CA ILE A 18 16.14 -7.23 15.32
C ILE A 18 15.83 -7.52 13.85
N GLY A 19 14.55 -7.68 13.49
CA GLY A 19 14.13 -7.84 12.10
C GLY A 19 14.58 -6.68 11.21
N ALA A 20 14.36 -5.43 11.66
CA ALA A 20 14.79 -4.23 10.96
C ALA A 20 16.30 -4.17 10.76
N ALA A 21 17.09 -4.45 11.79
CA ALA A 21 18.55 -4.47 11.73
C ALA A 21 19.06 -5.55 10.75
N CYS A 22 18.50 -6.76 10.78
CA CYS A 22 18.85 -7.82 9.82
C CYS A 22 18.51 -7.41 8.37
N HIS A 23 17.40 -6.70 8.16
CA HIS A 23 17.04 -6.14 6.87
C HIS A 23 18.03 -5.07 6.40
N LEU A 24 18.46 -4.15 7.29
CA LEU A 24 19.49 -3.16 6.94
C LEU A 24 20.82 -3.83 6.58
N ARG A 25 21.30 -4.75 7.42
CA ARG A 25 22.53 -5.54 7.19
C ARG A 25 22.56 -6.20 5.81
N ARG A 26 21.45 -6.85 5.43
CA ARG A 26 21.37 -7.60 4.17
C ARG A 26 21.05 -6.73 2.97
N ASP A 27 20.14 -5.79 3.12
CA ASP A 27 19.50 -5.10 2.01
C ASP A 27 20.00 -3.66 1.82
N CYS A 28 20.79 -3.12 2.75
CA CYS A 28 21.46 -1.80 2.70
C CYS A 28 22.87 -1.88 3.35
N PRO A 29 23.79 -2.73 2.85
CA PRO A 29 25.07 -3.01 3.51
C PRO A 29 25.98 -1.78 3.66
N ASP A 30 25.80 -0.76 2.82
CA ASP A 30 26.58 0.47 2.83
C ASP A 30 26.12 1.48 3.88
N LYS A 31 25.04 1.18 4.63
CA LYS A 31 24.50 2.07 5.67
C LYS A 31 25.01 1.68 7.05
N THR A 32 25.41 2.69 7.81
CA THR A 32 25.71 2.57 9.24
C THR A 32 24.42 2.59 10.06
N TRP A 33 24.33 1.76 11.08
CA TRP A 33 23.16 1.71 11.95
C TRP A 33 23.52 1.23 13.35
N ALA A 34 22.66 1.57 14.31
CA ALA A 34 22.74 1.11 15.69
C ALA A 34 21.34 0.84 16.25
N VAL A 35 21.25 0.01 17.29
CA VAL A 35 20.01 -0.26 18.01
C VAL A 35 20.16 0.25 19.44
N LEU A 36 19.21 1.04 19.94
CA LEU A 36 19.13 1.41 21.35
C LEU A 36 18.04 0.59 22.03
N GLU A 37 18.36 -0.11 23.11
CA GLU A 37 17.41 -0.88 23.92
C GLU A 37 17.47 -0.40 25.36
N ALA A 38 16.30 -0.09 25.93
CA ALA A 38 16.21 0.42 27.30
C ALA A 38 16.58 -0.62 28.35
N ARG A 39 16.39 -1.91 28.03
CA ARG A 39 16.72 -3.04 28.89
C ARG A 39 18.11 -3.59 28.60
N ASP A 40 18.56 -4.53 29.41
CA ASP A 40 19.83 -5.25 29.26
C ASP A 40 19.72 -6.55 28.46
N ALA A 41 18.61 -6.74 27.74
CA ALA A 41 18.31 -7.98 27.05
C ALA A 41 17.58 -7.80 25.72
N ILE A 42 17.88 -8.71 24.79
CA ILE A 42 17.15 -8.89 23.53
C ILE A 42 15.89 -9.70 23.78
N GLY A 43 14.77 -9.30 23.17
CA GLY A 43 13.53 -10.09 23.11
C GLY A 43 12.25 -9.27 23.23
N GLY A 44 12.33 -8.04 23.74
CA GLY A 44 11.16 -7.16 23.92
C GLY A 44 10.08 -7.83 24.78
N THR A 45 8.88 -8.03 24.22
CA THR A 45 7.76 -8.74 24.87
C THR A 45 8.15 -10.09 25.46
N TRP A 46 8.95 -10.87 24.73
CA TRP A 46 9.37 -12.22 25.13
C TRP A 46 10.44 -12.22 26.22
N ASP A 47 11.03 -11.06 26.47
CA ASP A 47 11.91 -10.83 27.59
C ASP A 47 11.19 -10.18 28.79
N LEU A 48 10.11 -9.42 28.51
CA LEU A 48 9.32 -8.70 29.52
C LEU A 48 8.45 -9.64 30.34
N PHE A 49 7.69 -10.49 29.66
CA PHE A 49 6.77 -11.39 30.32
C PHE A 49 7.46 -12.70 30.68
N ARG A 50 7.56 -12.97 31.99
CA ARG A 50 8.23 -14.15 32.57
C ARG A 50 7.31 -15.09 33.35
N TYR A 51 6.01 -14.89 33.21
CA TYR A 51 5.03 -15.70 33.91
C TYR A 51 4.90 -17.11 33.29
N PRO A 52 4.52 -18.14 34.06
CA PRO A 52 4.43 -19.52 33.60
C PRO A 52 3.52 -19.69 32.38
N GLY A 53 3.98 -20.49 31.42
CA GLY A 53 3.22 -20.83 30.22
C GLY A 53 3.23 -19.76 29.13
N VAL A 54 3.88 -18.60 29.33
CA VAL A 54 3.96 -17.52 28.32
C VAL A 54 4.30 -18.07 26.93
N ARG A 55 3.48 -17.73 25.93
CA ARG A 55 3.52 -18.32 24.59
C ARG A 55 2.90 -17.42 23.54
N SER A 56 3.16 -17.73 22.28
CA SER A 56 2.49 -17.08 21.15
C SER A 56 1.08 -17.61 20.93
N ASP A 57 0.17 -16.73 20.52
CA ASP A 57 -1.14 -17.08 19.97
C ASP A 57 -1.13 -17.21 18.43
N SER A 58 0.05 -17.00 17.83
CA SER A 58 0.33 -17.05 16.40
C SER A 58 1.33 -18.16 16.11
N ASP A 59 1.17 -18.83 14.97
CA ASP A 59 2.10 -19.89 14.57
C ASP A 59 3.47 -19.32 14.20
N MET A 60 4.55 -20.01 14.57
CA MET A 60 5.92 -19.59 14.29
C MET A 60 6.29 -19.66 12.81
N HIS A 61 5.51 -20.32 11.95
CA HIS A 61 5.75 -20.26 10.51
C HIS A 61 5.37 -18.89 9.93
N THR A 62 4.44 -18.19 10.55
CA THR A 62 4.06 -16.81 10.19
C THR A 62 4.68 -15.76 11.12
N LEU A 63 4.93 -16.08 12.40
CA LEU A 63 5.60 -15.19 13.36
C LEU A 63 7.13 -15.16 13.18
N GLY A 64 7.76 -16.23 12.72
CA GLY A 64 9.18 -16.21 12.36
C GLY A 64 9.46 -15.27 11.18
N TYR A 65 10.68 -14.74 11.13
CA TYR A 65 11.17 -13.90 10.03
C TYR A 65 11.18 -14.66 8.72
N ALA A 66 10.73 -14.01 7.64
CA ALA A 66 10.68 -14.66 6.32
C ALA A 66 12.08 -15.09 5.81
N PHE A 67 13.13 -14.40 6.25
CA PHE A 67 14.52 -14.70 5.88
C PHE A 67 15.19 -15.74 6.79
N ARG A 68 14.62 -16.02 7.98
CA ARG A 68 15.12 -17.02 8.92
C ARG A 68 13.98 -17.93 9.38
N PRO A 69 13.60 -18.94 8.58
CA PRO A 69 12.47 -19.80 8.88
C PRO A 69 12.55 -20.49 10.23
N TRP A 70 11.41 -20.62 10.91
CA TRP A 70 11.31 -21.45 12.12
C TRP A 70 11.45 -22.94 11.78
N THR A 71 12.34 -23.63 12.49
CA THR A 71 12.69 -25.04 12.26
C THR A 71 12.13 -25.99 13.31
N ASP A 72 11.83 -25.53 14.53
CA ASP A 72 11.21 -26.38 15.56
C ASP A 72 9.83 -26.90 15.07
N PRO A 73 9.46 -28.17 15.35
CA PRO A 73 8.15 -28.73 15.03
C PRO A 73 6.97 -28.11 15.79
N ARG A 74 7.21 -27.51 16.96
CA ARG A 74 6.18 -26.79 17.72
C ARG A 74 5.91 -25.47 17.02
N ALA A 75 4.74 -25.40 16.38
CA ALA A 75 4.25 -24.21 15.69
C ALA A 75 3.78 -23.15 16.69
N ILE A 76 3.18 -23.57 17.81
CA ILE A 76 2.89 -22.67 18.93
C ILE A 76 4.03 -22.78 19.94
N ALA A 77 4.96 -21.84 19.90
CA ALA A 77 6.15 -21.83 20.73
C ALA A 77 5.94 -21.08 22.05
N ASP A 78 6.64 -21.56 23.08
CA ASP A 78 6.79 -20.89 24.37
C ASP A 78 7.67 -19.62 24.24
N GLY A 79 7.56 -18.73 25.22
CA GLY A 79 8.21 -17.43 25.18
C GLY A 79 9.73 -17.51 25.20
N ASP A 80 10.31 -18.49 25.89
CA ASP A 80 11.76 -18.68 25.93
C ASP A 80 12.30 -19.12 24.56
N ALA A 81 11.66 -20.08 23.89
CA ALA A 81 12.05 -20.49 22.54
C ALA A 81 11.95 -19.34 21.53
N ILE A 82 10.95 -18.45 21.68
CA ILE A 82 10.83 -17.26 20.81
C ILE A 82 11.94 -16.25 21.14
N ARG A 83 12.24 -16.01 22.41
CA ARG A 83 13.34 -15.12 22.83
C ARG A 83 14.68 -15.64 22.31
N ASP A 84 14.94 -16.93 22.43
CA ASP A 84 16.17 -17.57 21.98
C ASP A 84 16.28 -17.50 20.45
N TYR A 85 15.19 -17.73 19.72
CA TYR A 85 15.14 -17.51 18.29
C TYR A 85 15.49 -16.07 17.88
N VAL A 86 15.01 -15.06 18.61
CA VAL A 86 15.35 -13.65 18.33
C VAL A 86 16.84 -13.40 18.61
N ARG A 87 17.37 -13.90 19.72
CA ARG A 87 18.79 -13.77 20.10
C ARG A 87 19.71 -14.46 19.08
N ASP A 88 19.38 -15.69 18.69
CA ASP A 88 20.15 -16.43 17.69
C ASP A 88 20.09 -15.75 16.33
N THR A 89 18.95 -15.17 15.96
CA THR A 89 18.84 -14.35 14.74
C THR A 89 19.77 -13.14 14.82
N ALA A 90 19.79 -12.44 15.96
CA ALA A 90 20.67 -11.29 16.14
C ALA A 90 22.16 -11.68 16.06
N ARG A 91 22.54 -12.86 16.55
CA ARG A 91 23.90 -13.41 16.43
C ARG A 91 24.26 -13.77 15.00
N GLU A 92 23.39 -14.54 14.34
CA GLU A 92 23.61 -15.03 12.97
C GLU A 92 23.79 -13.88 11.96
N TYR A 93 23.03 -12.79 12.14
CA TYR A 93 23.14 -11.60 11.31
C TYR A 93 24.05 -10.51 11.88
N ASP A 94 24.77 -10.83 12.96
CA ASP A 94 25.79 -9.97 13.55
C ASP A 94 25.26 -8.60 14.00
N VAL A 95 24.02 -8.62 14.51
CA VAL A 95 23.28 -7.49 15.05
C VAL A 95 23.64 -7.22 16.50
N GLU A 96 23.87 -8.26 17.30
CA GLU A 96 24.05 -8.17 18.76
C GLU A 96 25.11 -7.11 19.16
N ARG A 97 26.26 -7.05 18.46
CA ARG A 97 27.33 -6.08 18.76
C ARG A 97 26.98 -4.61 18.43
N HIS A 98 25.93 -4.36 17.68
CA HIS A 98 25.48 -3.01 17.31
C HIS A 98 24.33 -2.52 18.22
N ILE A 99 23.95 -3.33 19.21
CA ILE A 99 22.94 -2.98 20.21
C ILE A 99 23.63 -2.28 21.38
N ARG A 100 23.15 -1.10 21.74
CA ARG A 100 23.49 -0.41 22.99
C ARG A 100 22.36 -0.65 23.98
N PHE A 101 22.58 -1.59 24.88
CA PHE A 101 21.66 -1.92 25.96
C PHE A 101 21.64 -0.85 27.04
N ARG A 102 20.58 -0.83 27.85
CA ARG A 102 20.36 0.17 28.91
C ARG A 102 20.37 1.60 28.38
N HIS A 103 19.99 1.84 27.13
CA HIS A 103 19.84 3.18 26.55
C HIS A 103 18.37 3.44 26.27
N ARG A 104 17.71 4.17 27.16
CA ARG A 104 16.30 4.56 27.01
C ARG A 104 16.21 5.86 26.23
N VAL A 105 15.67 5.82 25.02
CA VAL A 105 15.41 7.05 24.25
C VAL A 105 14.24 7.82 24.88
N VAL A 106 14.44 9.11 25.15
CA VAL A 106 13.44 9.99 25.77
C VAL A 106 12.93 11.05 24.81
N ARG A 107 13.77 11.56 23.91
CA ARG A 107 13.42 12.62 22.96
C ARG A 107 14.17 12.47 21.65
N ALA A 108 13.53 12.79 20.54
CA ALA A 108 14.20 12.93 19.24
C ALA A 108 13.71 14.19 18.52
N GLU A 109 14.65 14.93 17.92
CA GLU A 109 14.41 16.23 17.31
C GLU A 109 14.97 16.24 15.89
N PHE A 110 14.11 16.49 14.90
CA PHE A 110 14.53 16.60 13.51
C PHE A 110 14.84 18.04 13.16
N ASP A 111 15.98 18.25 12.52
CA ASP A 111 16.39 19.51 11.93
C ASP A 111 16.38 19.39 10.39
N SER A 112 15.48 20.14 9.75
CA SER A 112 15.31 20.20 8.30
C SER A 112 16.48 20.87 7.58
N ALA A 113 17.27 21.71 8.25
CA ALA A 113 18.45 22.35 7.67
C ALA A 113 19.59 21.35 7.49
N THR A 114 19.83 20.48 8.49
CA THR A 114 20.88 19.46 8.42
C THR A 114 20.38 18.10 7.89
N ALA A 115 19.06 17.92 7.80
CA ALA A 115 18.38 16.68 7.47
C ALA A 115 18.76 15.53 8.42
N ARG A 116 18.77 15.81 9.73
CA ARG A 116 19.20 14.89 10.78
C ARG A 116 18.25 14.91 11.97
N TRP A 117 18.15 13.76 12.61
CA TRP A 117 17.61 13.61 13.95
C TRP A 117 18.73 13.75 14.97
N THR A 118 18.52 14.53 16.03
CA THR A 118 19.25 14.47 17.30
C THR A 118 18.42 13.66 18.27
N VAL A 119 19.00 12.59 18.83
CA VAL A 119 18.30 11.62 19.68
C VAL A 119 18.93 11.63 21.06
N HIS A 120 18.11 11.98 22.04
CA HIS A 120 18.46 12.05 23.44
C HIS A 120 18.01 10.76 24.12
N ALA A 121 18.96 10.08 24.76
CA ALA A 121 18.74 8.87 25.52
C ALA A 121 19.32 9.01 26.93
N GLU A 122 18.79 8.24 27.87
CA GLU A 122 19.28 8.12 29.23
C GLU A 122 19.86 6.74 29.43
N ARG A 123 21.03 6.65 30.06
CA ARG A 123 21.60 5.37 30.42
C ARG A 123 20.90 4.83 31.68
N GLY A 124 20.31 3.64 31.60
CA GLY A 124 19.44 3.10 32.65
C GLY A 124 20.13 2.72 33.96
N ASP A 125 21.47 2.58 33.97
CA ASP A 125 22.25 2.28 35.18
C ASP A 125 22.88 3.52 35.84
N THR A 126 23.25 4.55 35.06
CA THR A 126 23.87 5.78 35.59
C THR A 126 22.97 7.02 35.54
N ALA A 127 21.84 6.95 34.84
CA ALA A 127 21.00 8.09 34.46
C ALA A 127 21.73 9.19 33.67
N GLU A 128 22.91 8.89 33.11
CA GLU A 128 23.67 9.85 32.32
C GLU A 128 22.98 10.13 30.97
N PRO A 129 22.93 11.40 30.54
CA PRO A 129 22.42 11.74 29.22
C PRO A 129 23.39 11.31 28.12
N VAL A 130 22.86 10.68 27.08
CA VAL A 130 23.58 10.25 25.88
C VAL A 130 22.89 10.86 24.67
N VAL A 131 23.66 11.55 23.83
CA VAL A 131 23.15 12.17 22.61
C VAL A 131 23.77 11.48 21.40
N LEU A 132 22.93 11.07 20.45
CA LEU A 132 23.34 10.54 19.16
C LEU A 132 22.66 11.34 18.05
N THR A 133 23.17 11.22 16.83
CA THR A 133 22.46 11.74 15.66
C THR A 133 22.22 10.64 14.63
N CYS A 134 21.14 10.77 13.85
CA CYS A 134 20.92 9.88 12.72
C CYS A 134 20.24 10.54 11.53
N SER A 135 20.45 9.99 10.33
CA SER A 135 19.76 10.49 9.14
C SER A 135 18.31 9.98 9.04
N PHE A 136 18.03 8.79 9.58
CA PHE A 136 16.70 8.18 9.63
C PHE A 136 16.43 7.51 10.98
N LEU A 137 15.29 7.81 11.60
CA LEU A 137 14.88 7.24 12.88
C LEU A 137 13.83 6.14 12.68
N PHE A 138 14.11 4.93 13.16
CA PHE A 138 13.23 3.77 12.98
C PHE A 138 12.82 3.15 14.33
N THR A 139 11.63 3.52 14.80
CA THR A 139 11.10 3.06 16.09
C THR A 139 10.47 1.66 15.99
N CYS A 140 10.97 0.77 16.83
CA CYS A 140 10.57 -0.63 16.93
C CYS A 140 10.19 -1.02 18.38
N THR A 141 9.74 -0.03 19.16
CA THR A 141 9.44 -0.11 20.60
C THR A 141 8.23 -0.99 20.95
N GLY A 142 7.42 -1.37 19.97
CA GLY A 142 6.10 -1.92 20.22
C GLY A 142 5.17 -0.88 20.84
N TYR A 143 4.13 -1.35 21.52
CA TYR A 143 3.05 -0.50 22.06
C TYR A 143 2.79 -0.72 23.54
N TYR A 144 3.60 -1.52 24.23
CA TYR A 144 3.43 -1.78 25.66
C TYR A 144 4.24 -0.80 26.49
N ARG A 145 3.63 -0.32 27.57
CA ARG A 145 4.35 0.31 28.68
C ARG A 145 5.08 -0.78 29.47
N TYR A 146 6.41 -0.69 29.60
CA TYR A 146 7.24 -1.73 30.23
C TYR A 146 7.30 -1.65 31.75
N ASP A 147 7.22 -0.44 32.31
CA ASP A 147 7.32 -0.15 33.74
C ASP A 147 6.02 -0.42 34.51
N ALA A 148 4.86 -0.40 33.87
CA ALA A 148 3.59 -0.61 34.56
C ALA A 148 2.48 -1.21 33.67
N GLY A 149 1.96 -2.36 34.09
CA GLY A 149 0.73 -2.97 33.56
C GLY A 149 -0.54 -2.32 34.11
N TYR A 150 -1.71 -2.76 33.64
CA TYR A 150 -2.98 -2.22 34.11
C TYR A 150 -3.56 -3.08 35.24
N THR A 151 -3.61 -2.52 36.44
CA THR A 151 -4.32 -3.09 37.59
C THR A 151 -5.53 -2.20 37.91
N PRO A 152 -6.78 -2.71 37.86
CA PRO A 152 -7.93 -1.94 38.31
C PRO A 152 -7.86 -1.72 39.83
N THR A 153 -8.61 -0.75 40.34
CA THR A 153 -8.83 -0.64 41.78
C THR A 153 -9.51 -1.90 42.30
N LEU A 154 -8.95 -2.50 43.35
CA LEU A 154 -9.45 -3.69 44.02
C LEU A 154 -9.88 -3.30 45.45
N PRO A 155 -11.16 -3.08 45.72
CA PRO A 155 -11.63 -2.69 47.05
C PRO A 155 -11.26 -3.73 48.11
N GLY A 156 -10.74 -3.31 49.26
CA GLY A 156 -10.36 -4.22 50.36
C GLY A 156 -9.00 -4.91 50.18
N LEU A 157 -8.19 -4.50 49.19
CA LEU A 157 -6.86 -5.04 48.97
C LEU A 157 -5.93 -4.88 50.18
N ASP A 158 -6.11 -3.81 50.95
CA ASP A 158 -5.42 -3.52 52.21
C ASP A 158 -5.63 -4.57 53.30
N ARG A 159 -6.74 -5.32 53.24
CA ARG A 159 -7.06 -6.40 54.20
C ARG A 159 -6.65 -7.80 53.72
N TYR A 160 -6.37 -7.96 52.43
CA TYR A 160 -6.05 -9.27 51.86
C TYR A 160 -4.70 -9.77 52.37
N THR A 161 -4.67 -10.92 53.04
CA THR A 161 -3.44 -11.44 53.64
C THR A 161 -2.66 -12.37 52.71
N GLY A 162 -3.24 -12.73 51.56
CA GLY A 162 -2.57 -13.54 50.54
C GLY A 162 -1.66 -12.74 49.62
N ARG A 163 -1.07 -13.38 48.60
CA ARG A 163 -0.11 -12.74 47.69
C ARG A 163 -0.81 -12.18 46.45
N LEU A 164 -0.73 -10.88 46.22
CA LEU A 164 -1.15 -10.25 44.96
C LEU A 164 0.01 -10.25 43.95
N VAL A 165 -0.23 -10.73 42.73
CA VAL A 165 0.79 -10.84 41.68
C VAL A 165 0.29 -10.27 40.37
N HIS A 166 1.09 -9.40 39.73
CA HIS A 166 0.80 -8.90 38.39
C HIS A 166 1.67 -9.62 37.34
N PRO A 167 1.12 -10.21 36.26
CA PRO A 167 1.87 -11.01 35.30
C PRO A 167 3.06 -10.31 34.62
N GLN A 168 3.01 -8.99 34.43
CA GLN A 168 4.10 -8.21 33.85
C GLN A 168 5.38 -8.20 34.70
N HIS A 169 5.24 -8.28 36.02
CA HIS A 169 6.36 -8.31 36.98
C HIS A 169 6.27 -9.60 37.79
N TRP A 170 6.36 -10.73 37.09
CA TRP A 170 6.22 -12.04 37.71
C TRP A 170 7.37 -12.30 38.71
N PRO A 171 7.08 -12.58 39.99
CA PRO A 171 8.12 -12.89 40.97
C PRO A 171 8.78 -14.23 40.67
N ALA A 172 10.11 -14.25 40.59
CA ALA A 172 10.87 -15.47 40.31
C ALA A 172 10.78 -16.51 41.44
N ASP A 173 10.47 -16.07 42.66
CA ASP A 173 10.39 -16.85 43.89
C ASP A 173 8.97 -17.33 44.23
N LEU A 174 7.98 -17.10 43.35
CA LEU A 174 6.59 -17.45 43.64
C LEU A 174 6.35 -18.97 43.56
N ASP A 175 6.30 -19.62 44.72
CA ASP A 175 5.77 -20.97 44.86
C ASP A 175 4.26 -20.96 45.07
N HIS A 176 3.54 -21.63 44.18
CA HIS A 176 2.08 -21.79 44.20
C HIS A 176 1.66 -23.25 44.39
N THR A 177 2.60 -24.15 44.72
CA THR A 177 2.33 -25.56 44.93
C THR A 177 1.34 -25.77 46.07
N GLY A 178 0.27 -26.52 45.80
CA GLY A 178 -0.79 -26.77 46.80
C GLY A 178 -1.60 -25.53 47.21
N ARG A 179 -1.41 -24.37 46.58
CA ARG A 179 -2.15 -23.14 46.86
C ARG A 179 -3.42 -23.04 46.03
N ARG A 180 -4.42 -22.30 46.52
CA ARG A 180 -5.59 -21.86 45.76
C ARG A 180 -5.27 -20.55 45.08
N VAL A 181 -5.36 -20.52 43.75
CA VAL A 181 -4.99 -19.35 42.96
C VAL A 181 -6.21 -18.81 42.22
N VAL A 182 -6.47 -17.51 42.34
CA VAL A 182 -7.49 -16.84 41.53
C VAL A 182 -6.81 -15.95 40.49
N VAL A 183 -7.03 -16.25 39.22
CA VAL A 183 -6.54 -15.45 38.08
C VAL A 183 -7.66 -14.53 37.61
N VAL A 184 -7.52 -13.23 37.87
CA VAL A 184 -8.48 -12.20 37.49
C VAL A 184 -8.22 -11.74 36.05
N GLY A 185 -9.10 -12.12 35.14
CA GLY A 185 -9.02 -11.76 33.72
C GLY A 185 -9.54 -12.86 32.79
N SER A 186 -9.79 -12.50 31.53
CA SER A 186 -10.20 -13.44 30.47
C SER A 186 -9.42 -13.28 29.16
N GLY A 187 -8.34 -12.48 29.17
CA GLY A 187 -7.48 -12.27 28.01
C GLY A 187 -6.43 -13.37 27.82
N ALA A 188 -5.57 -13.18 26.82
CA ALA A 188 -4.49 -14.11 26.46
C ALA A 188 -3.61 -14.51 27.67
N THR A 189 -3.28 -13.54 28.53
CA THR A 189 -2.50 -13.78 29.76
C THR A 189 -3.20 -14.74 30.71
N ALA A 190 -4.51 -14.57 30.94
CA ALA A 190 -5.27 -15.41 31.86
C ALA A 190 -5.42 -16.84 31.32
N VAL A 191 -5.81 -17.01 30.06
CA VAL A 191 -5.98 -18.34 29.45
C VAL A 191 -4.66 -19.12 29.32
N THR A 192 -3.53 -18.42 29.41
CA THR A 192 -2.18 -19.01 29.40
C THR A 192 -1.75 -19.41 30.80
N LEU A 193 -1.99 -18.54 31.79
CA LEU A 193 -1.61 -18.79 33.18
C LEU A 193 -2.41 -19.91 33.83
N VAL A 194 -3.72 -19.95 33.60
CA VAL A 194 -4.61 -20.90 34.27
C VAL A 194 -4.16 -22.36 34.10
N PRO A 195 -3.94 -22.89 32.88
CA PRO A 195 -3.48 -24.26 32.72
C PRO A 195 -2.08 -24.49 33.31
N ALA A 196 -1.16 -23.53 33.16
CA ALA A 196 0.21 -23.66 33.66
C ALA A 196 0.29 -23.69 35.20
N LEU A 197 -0.49 -22.83 35.88
CA LEU A 197 -0.56 -22.81 37.33
C LEU A 197 -1.30 -24.03 37.88
N ALA A 198 -2.29 -24.56 37.14
CA ALA A 198 -3.07 -25.72 37.55
C ALA A 198 -2.26 -27.03 37.57
N GLU A 199 -1.04 -27.05 37.06
CA GLU A 199 -0.14 -28.21 37.17
C GLU A 199 0.34 -28.46 38.60
N ARG A 200 0.48 -27.41 39.42
CA ARG A 200 1.04 -27.49 40.78
C ARG A 200 0.12 -26.92 41.86
N ALA A 201 -0.76 -25.99 41.52
CA ALA A 201 -1.74 -25.44 42.45
C ALA A 201 -2.72 -26.52 42.95
N ALA A 202 -3.28 -26.32 44.15
CA ALA A 202 -4.39 -27.15 44.62
C ALA A 202 -5.65 -26.94 43.76
N HIS A 203 -5.93 -25.69 43.38
CA HIS A 203 -6.98 -25.34 42.43
C HIS A 203 -6.73 -23.96 41.84
N VAL A 204 -7.07 -23.77 40.56
CA VAL A 204 -6.98 -22.46 39.89
C VAL A 204 -8.35 -22.01 39.39
N THR A 205 -8.80 -20.85 39.84
CA THR A 205 -10.06 -20.24 39.36
C THR A 205 -9.75 -19.07 38.43
N MET A 206 -10.20 -19.16 37.18
CA MET A 206 -10.22 -18.02 36.26
C MET A 206 -11.46 -17.16 36.54
N LEU A 207 -11.27 -16.02 37.19
CA LEU A 207 -12.34 -15.05 37.45
C LEU A 207 -12.42 -14.04 36.31
N GLN A 208 -13.55 -14.02 35.60
CA GLN A 208 -13.77 -13.12 34.48
C GLN A 208 -15.04 -12.28 34.64
N ARG A 209 -14.96 -11.00 34.28
CA ARG A 209 -16.14 -10.12 34.22
C ARG A 209 -16.98 -10.38 32.97
N SER A 210 -16.33 -10.63 31.85
CA SER A 210 -16.99 -10.80 30.56
C SER A 210 -16.30 -11.94 29.81
N PRO A 211 -17.07 -12.93 29.33
CA PRO A 211 -16.52 -14.04 28.54
C PRO A 211 -15.76 -13.56 27.31
N GLY A 212 -14.64 -14.22 27.03
CA GLY A 212 -13.89 -14.10 25.78
C GLY A 212 -14.06 -15.32 24.87
N TYR A 213 -13.70 -15.18 23.59
CA TYR A 213 -13.60 -16.34 22.70
C TYR A 213 -12.28 -17.06 22.90
N VAL A 214 -12.36 -18.36 23.18
CA VAL A 214 -11.20 -19.25 23.35
C VAL A 214 -11.25 -20.35 22.28
N VAL A 215 -10.14 -20.60 21.60
CA VAL A 215 -10.01 -21.61 20.55
C VAL A 215 -8.86 -22.57 20.84
N ALA A 216 -9.11 -23.86 20.70
CA ALA A 216 -8.03 -24.84 20.74
C ALA A 216 -7.41 -24.98 19.35
N LEU A 217 -6.08 -24.91 19.30
CA LEU A 217 -5.29 -25.18 18.09
C LEU A 217 -4.21 -26.21 18.43
N PRO A 218 -3.90 -27.15 17.53
CA PRO A 218 -2.77 -28.05 17.73
C PRO A 218 -1.46 -27.29 17.90
N SER A 219 -0.62 -27.69 18.86
CA SER A 219 0.71 -27.11 19.05
C SER A 219 1.68 -27.46 17.91
N ARG A 220 1.45 -28.58 17.22
CA ARG A 220 2.23 -29.06 16.06
C ARG A 220 1.39 -29.07 14.79
N ASP A 221 1.99 -28.66 13.67
CA ASP A 221 1.35 -28.74 12.35
C ASP A 221 1.79 -30.03 11.64
N ALA A 222 0.98 -31.08 11.75
CA ALA A 222 1.26 -32.39 11.14
C ALA A 222 1.51 -32.33 9.63
N LEU A 223 0.86 -31.39 8.93
CA LEU A 223 1.08 -31.19 7.51
C LEU A 223 2.43 -30.51 7.25
N ALA A 224 2.82 -29.53 8.07
CA ALA A 224 4.15 -28.91 7.98
C ALA A 224 5.25 -29.94 8.28
N ASP A 225 5.08 -30.76 9.31
CA ASP A 225 5.99 -31.85 9.66
C ASP A 225 6.12 -32.87 8.52
N THR A 226 5.03 -33.16 7.80
CA THR A 226 5.06 -34.04 6.63
C THR A 226 5.76 -33.38 5.45
N LEU A 227 5.38 -32.15 5.08
CA LEU A 227 5.97 -31.43 3.93
C LEU A 227 7.47 -31.18 4.10
N ARG A 228 7.95 -30.96 5.33
CA ARG A 228 9.39 -30.83 5.65
C ARG A 228 10.18 -32.10 5.32
N ARG A 229 9.58 -33.28 5.35
CA ARG A 229 10.25 -34.56 5.02
C ARG A 229 10.49 -34.74 3.52
N TRP A 230 9.63 -34.15 2.68
CA TRP A 230 9.59 -34.44 1.24
C TRP A 230 10.00 -33.25 0.36
N LEU A 231 9.99 -32.02 0.88
CA LEU A 231 10.30 -30.82 0.11
C LEU A 231 11.56 -30.12 0.65
N PRO A 232 12.34 -29.43 -0.22
CA PRO A 232 13.41 -28.55 0.23
C PRO A 232 12.89 -27.52 1.23
N ALA A 233 13.67 -27.24 2.29
CA ALA A 233 13.24 -26.42 3.43
C ALA A 233 12.62 -25.07 3.04
N ARG A 234 13.16 -24.39 2.02
CA ARG A 234 12.64 -23.12 1.51
C ARG A 234 11.25 -23.24 0.86
N VAL A 235 11.01 -24.33 0.12
CA VAL A 235 9.73 -24.58 -0.57
C VAL A 235 8.68 -25.01 0.44
N GLY A 236 9.02 -25.95 1.33
CA GLY A 236 8.15 -26.40 2.42
C GLY A 236 7.71 -25.22 3.29
N HIS A 237 8.65 -24.36 3.72
CA HIS A 237 8.33 -23.18 4.52
C HIS A 237 7.39 -22.20 3.79
N ARG A 238 7.62 -21.92 2.49
CA ARG A 238 6.74 -21.03 1.71
C ARG A 238 5.32 -21.56 1.59
N LEU A 239 5.16 -22.87 1.38
CA LEU A 239 3.84 -23.51 1.30
C LEU A 239 3.10 -23.47 2.64
N VAL A 240 3.76 -23.86 3.72
CA VAL A 240 3.19 -23.84 5.09
C VAL A 240 2.80 -22.42 5.49
N ARG A 241 3.71 -21.45 5.32
CA ARG A 241 3.43 -20.03 5.61
C ARG A 241 2.27 -19.51 4.76
N GLY A 242 2.23 -19.84 3.46
CA GLY A 242 1.14 -19.44 2.56
C GLY A 242 -0.22 -20.01 2.99
N ARG A 243 -0.28 -21.28 3.35
CA ARG A 243 -1.47 -21.94 3.89
C ARG A 243 -1.95 -21.26 5.19
N ASN A 244 -1.05 -21.02 6.14
CA ASN A 244 -1.44 -20.44 7.44
C ASN A 244 -1.95 -19.01 7.29
N VAL A 245 -1.30 -18.20 6.43
CA VAL A 245 -1.80 -16.87 6.06
C VAL A 245 -3.19 -16.95 5.41
N LEU A 246 -3.40 -17.90 4.49
CA LEU A 246 -4.70 -18.08 3.84
C LEU A 246 -5.79 -18.50 4.84
N PHE A 247 -5.50 -19.48 5.70
CA PHE A 247 -6.42 -19.96 6.72
C PHE A 247 -6.82 -18.84 7.69
N SER A 248 -5.84 -18.10 8.21
CA SER A 248 -6.08 -16.93 9.07
C SER A 248 -6.95 -15.88 8.36
N THR A 249 -6.64 -15.59 7.09
CA THR A 249 -7.41 -14.62 6.28
C THR A 249 -8.86 -15.07 6.09
N VAL A 250 -9.09 -16.34 5.75
CA VAL A 250 -10.43 -16.90 5.56
C VAL A 250 -11.22 -16.91 6.87
N SER A 251 -10.60 -17.33 7.97
CA SER A 251 -11.23 -17.34 9.30
C SER A 251 -11.65 -15.93 9.75
N TYR A 252 -10.79 -14.93 9.56
CA TYR A 252 -11.11 -13.54 9.83
C TYR A 252 -12.26 -13.05 8.95
N GLN A 253 -12.21 -13.29 7.63
CA GLN A 253 -13.27 -12.84 6.71
C GLN A 253 -14.62 -13.51 6.98
N LEU A 254 -14.63 -14.80 7.33
CA LEU A 254 -15.85 -15.50 7.74
C LEU A 254 -16.44 -14.86 9.00
N SER A 255 -15.60 -14.55 9.98
CA SER A 255 -16.01 -13.90 11.23
C SER A 255 -16.62 -12.51 10.99
N ARG A 256 -16.06 -11.74 10.04
CA ARG A 256 -16.58 -10.40 9.69
C ARG A 256 -17.83 -10.43 8.82
N ARG A 257 -17.96 -11.40 7.89
CA ARG A 257 -19.07 -11.47 6.93
C ARG A 257 -20.27 -12.28 7.41
N ALA A 258 -20.05 -13.28 8.27
CA ALA A 258 -21.10 -14.15 8.79
C ALA A 258 -20.87 -14.43 10.29
N PRO A 259 -20.91 -13.41 11.16
CA PRO A 259 -20.56 -13.54 12.58
C PRO A 259 -21.42 -14.59 13.31
N GLY A 260 -22.70 -14.71 12.99
CA GLY A 260 -23.59 -15.72 13.58
C GLY A 260 -23.14 -17.16 13.31
N VAL A 261 -22.59 -17.45 12.12
CA VAL A 261 -22.04 -18.77 11.78
C VAL A 261 -20.76 -19.02 12.60
N ALA A 262 -19.84 -18.06 12.61
CA ALA A 262 -18.60 -18.15 13.38
C ALA A 262 -18.87 -18.37 14.88
N ARG A 263 -19.80 -17.62 15.49
CA ARG A 263 -20.25 -17.80 16.88
C ARG A 263 -20.69 -19.24 17.16
N ARG A 264 -21.53 -19.83 16.29
CA ARG A 264 -22.03 -21.20 16.45
C ARG A 264 -20.91 -22.24 16.34
N LEU A 265 -20.00 -22.08 15.38
CA LEU A 265 -18.86 -22.99 15.21
C LEU A 265 -17.92 -22.97 16.42
N LEU A 266 -17.55 -21.76 16.88
CA LEU A 266 -16.68 -21.58 18.06
C LEU A 266 -17.31 -22.18 19.32
N ARG A 267 -18.60 -21.89 19.58
CA ARG A 267 -19.33 -22.44 20.73
C ARG A 267 -19.44 -23.97 20.69
N ARG A 268 -19.67 -24.54 19.50
CA ARG A 268 -19.71 -26.00 19.32
C ARG A 268 -18.33 -26.64 19.56
N ALA A 269 -17.25 -25.98 19.13
CA ALA A 269 -15.89 -26.46 19.35
C ALA A 269 -15.51 -26.47 20.85
N VAL A 270 -15.87 -25.41 21.60
CA VAL A 270 -15.66 -25.35 23.05
C VAL A 270 -16.47 -26.42 23.78
N ARG A 271 -17.77 -26.58 23.44
CA ARG A 271 -18.64 -27.58 24.08
C ARG A 271 -18.15 -29.01 23.89
N ARG A 272 -17.44 -29.32 22.81
CA ARG A 272 -16.85 -30.65 22.56
C ARG A 272 -15.61 -30.96 23.41
N GLN A 273 -14.96 -29.95 23.97
CA GLN A 273 -13.73 -30.13 24.76
C GLN A 273 -13.99 -30.10 26.27
N LEU A 274 -15.19 -29.75 26.69
CA LEU A 274 -15.57 -29.63 28.10
C LEU A 274 -16.46 -30.80 28.53
N PRO A 275 -16.46 -31.15 29.83
CA PRO A 275 -17.35 -32.17 30.37
C PRO A 275 -18.82 -31.93 30.04
N ALA A 276 -19.59 -33.01 29.96
CA ALA A 276 -21.04 -32.94 29.78
C ALA A 276 -21.68 -32.10 30.91
N GLY A 277 -22.60 -31.21 30.55
CA GLY A 277 -23.27 -30.33 31.52
C GLY A 277 -22.50 -29.06 31.91
N TYR A 278 -21.26 -28.87 31.45
CA TYR A 278 -20.51 -27.64 31.76
C TYR A 278 -21.25 -26.38 31.26
N PRO A 279 -21.36 -25.29 32.07
CA PRO A 279 -22.11 -24.09 31.71
C PRO A 279 -21.37 -23.20 30.68
N VAL A 280 -21.18 -23.73 29.46
CA VAL A 280 -20.49 -23.07 28.33
C VAL A 280 -21.09 -21.71 28.02
N ASP A 281 -22.40 -21.58 28.15
CA ASP A 281 -23.13 -20.36 27.78
C ASP A 281 -22.93 -19.22 28.80
N ARG A 282 -22.53 -19.57 30.03
CA ARG A 282 -22.16 -18.61 31.07
C ARG A 282 -20.69 -18.17 30.92
N HIS A 283 -19.79 -19.09 30.57
CA HIS A 283 -18.35 -18.85 30.64
C HIS A 283 -17.65 -18.59 29.29
N PHE A 284 -18.29 -18.93 28.17
CA PHE A 284 -17.69 -18.84 26.83
C PHE A 284 -18.66 -18.29 25.77
N ALA A 285 -19.65 -17.48 26.18
CA ALA A 285 -20.54 -16.75 25.28
C ALA A 285 -20.33 -15.22 25.38
N PRO A 286 -19.39 -14.66 24.62
CA PRO A 286 -19.16 -13.22 24.58
C PRO A 286 -20.35 -12.46 24.00
N ARG A 287 -20.51 -11.20 24.40
CA ARG A 287 -21.53 -10.27 23.88
C ARG A 287 -21.14 -9.62 22.55
N TYR A 288 -19.86 -9.67 22.19
CA TYR A 288 -19.28 -9.05 20.99
C TYR A 288 -19.05 -10.10 19.88
N ASP A 289 -18.85 -9.66 18.63
CA ASP A 289 -18.62 -10.58 17.50
C ASP A 289 -17.18 -11.11 17.45
N PRO A 290 -16.96 -12.34 16.92
CA PRO A 290 -15.60 -12.85 16.74
C PRO A 290 -14.71 -11.86 15.99
N TRP A 291 -13.49 -11.64 16.49
CA TRP A 291 -12.52 -10.64 16.03
C TRP A 291 -12.83 -9.15 16.31
N ASP A 292 -13.94 -8.78 16.95
CA ASP A 292 -14.05 -7.43 17.58
C ASP A 292 -13.02 -7.26 18.72
N GLN A 293 -12.64 -8.39 19.32
CA GLN A 293 -11.47 -8.56 20.17
C GLN A 293 -10.67 -9.77 19.69
N ARG A 294 -9.37 -9.78 19.96
CA ARG A 294 -8.48 -10.87 19.55
C ARG A 294 -8.91 -12.18 20.22
N LEU A 295 -8.94 -13.26 19.44
CA LEU A 295 -9.29 -14.58 19.94
C LEU A 295 -8.14 -15.11 20.81
N CYS A 296 -8.48 -15.78 21.91
CA CYS A 296 -7.50 -16.42 22.78
C CYS A 296 -7.24 -17.86 22.30
N VAL A 297 -5.97 -18.23 22.13
CA VAL A 297 -5.58 -19.57 21.66
C VAL A 297 -5.09 -20.42 22.84
N VAL A 298 -5.60 -21.65 22.94
CA VAL A 298 -5.17 -22.66 23.92
C VAL A 298 -4.58 -23.87 23.17
N PRO A 299 -3.25 -24.03 23.14
CA PRO A 299 -2.58 -25.14 22.48
C PRO A 299 -3.07 -26.48 23.04
N ASP A 300 -3.41 -27.39 22.14
CA ASP A 300 -3.84 -28.76 22.47
C ASP A 300 -5.04 -28.83 23.45
N GLY A 301 -5.77 -27.72 23.62
CA GLY A 301 -6.89 -27.62 24.55
C GLY A 301 -6.48 -27.66 26.03
N ASP A 302 -5.25 -27.31 26.37
CA ASP A 302 -4.70 -27.40 27.73
C ASP A 302 -5.60 -26.81 28.85
N LEU A 303 -6.21 -25.66 28.62
CA LEU A 303 -7.19 -25.05 29.53
C LEU A 303 -8.41 -25.96 29.73
N PHE A 304 -8.95 -26.52 28.65
CA PHE A 304 -10.12 -27.39 28.72
C PHE A 304 -9.79 -28.72 29.39
N THR A 305 -8.58 -29.25 29.16
CA THR A 305 -8.06 -30.43 29.87
C THR A 305 -7.92 -30.17 31.37
N ALA A 306 -7.40 -29.02 31.79
CA ALA A 306 -7.30 -28.66 33.20
C ALA A 306 -8.68 -28.53 33.86
N ILE A 307 -9.67 -27.96 33.16
CA ILE A 307 -11.06 -27.89 33.62
C ILE A 307 -11.68 -29.30 33.71
N GLY A 308 -11.49 -30.14 32.69
CA GLY A 308 -12.00 -31.50 32.67
C GLY A 308 -11.43 -32.39 33.76
N ALA A 309 -10.18 -32.14 34.17
CA ALA A 309 -9.53 -32.81 35.29
C ALA A 309 -9.92 -32.25 36.68
N GLY A 310 -10.78 -31.21 36.76
CA GLY A 310 -11.17 -30.57 38.02
C GLY A 310 -10.09 -29.69 38.67
N ARG A 311 -8.93 -29.53 38.03
CA ARG A 311 -7.81 -28.71 38.53
C ARG A 311 -8.03 -27.21 38.33
N ALA A 312 -8.89 -26.84 37.39
CA ALA A 312 -9.24 -25.45 37.12
C ALA A 312 -10.76 -25.25 36.98
N SER A 313 -11.23 -24.03 37.28
CA SER A 313 -12.62 -23.61 37.07
C SER A 313 -12.69 -22.21 36.45
N VAL A 314 -13.81 -21.89 35.81
CA VAL A 314 -14.08 -20.54 35.30
C VAL A 314 -15.28 -19.98 36.04
N VAL A 315 -15.13 -18.78 36.60
CA VAL A 315 -16.20 -18.04 37.26
C VAL A 315 -16.45 -16.76 36.48
N THR A 316 -17.69 -16.57 36.00
CA THR A 316 -18.11 -15.32 35.35
C THR A 316 -18.89 -14.48 36.36
N ASP A 317 -18.24 -13.44 36.90
CA ASP A 317 -18.81 -12.53 37.90
C ASP A 317 -17.99 -11.24 38.05
N ARG A 318 -18.40 -10.33 38.93
CA ARG A 318 -17.69 -9.10 39.31
C ARG A 318 -17.14 -9.23 40.71
N ILE A 319 -15.96 -8.64 40.92
CA ILE A 319 -15.38 -8.45 42.26
C ILE A 319 -16.19 -7.38 42.97
N ASP A 320 -16.64 -7.67 44.18
CA ASP A 320 -17.21 -6.69 45.12
C ASP A 320 -16.08 -6.13 46.00
N THR A 321 -15.42 -7.01 46.77
CA THR A 321 -14.26 -6.66 47.60
C THR A 321 -13.35 -7.86 47.83
N LEU A 322 -12.07 -7.61 48.09
CA LEU A 322 -11.17 -8.60 48.67
C LEU A 322 -11.46 -8.71 50.17
N THR A 323 -11.47 -9.95 50.63
CA THR A 323 -11.56 -10.33 52.05
C THR A 323 -10.17 -10.74 52.53
N GLU A 324 -10.02 -11.04 53.81
CA GLU A 324 -8.76 -11.49 54.40
C GLU A 324 -8.26 -12.78 53.71
N THR A 325 -9.17 -13.65 53.27
CA THR A 325 -8.85 -15.00 52.75
C THR A 325 -9.15 -15.21 51.27
N GLY A 326 -9.64 -14.18 50.56
CA GLY A 326 -10.05 -14.36 49.16
C GLY A 326 -10.76 -13.17 48.53
N ILE A 327 -11.71 -13.47 47.64
CA ILE A 327 -12.45 -12.50 46.85
C ILE A 327 -13.96 -12.73 47.02
N ARG A 328 -14.68 -11.74 47.55
CA ARG A 328 -16.13 -11.71 47.51
C ARG A 328 -16.62 -11.18 46.17
N LEU A 329 -17.56 -11.90 45.57
CA LEU A 329 -18.17 -11.55 44.30
C LEU A 329 -19.46 -10.77 44.51
N ALA A 330 -19.89 -10.02 43.49
CA ALA A 330 -21.14 -9.27 43.51
C ALA A 330 -22.39 -10.17 43.65
N SER A 331 -22.27 -11.45 43.31
CA SER A 331 -23.32 -12.46 43.56
C SER A 331 -23.43 -12.89 45.03
N GLY A 332 -22.51 -12.46 45.89
CA GLY A 332 -22.39 -12.90 47.28
C GLY A 332 -21.54 -14.16 47.48
N ALA A 333 -21.15 -14.86 46.41
CA ALA A 333 -20.22 -15.99 46.50
C ALA A 333 -18.80 -15.53 46.87
N GLU A 334 -18.06 -16.36 47.60
CA GLU A 334 -16.68 -16.08 48.01
C GLU A 334 -15.72 -17.10 47.42
N LEU A 335 -14.64 -16.60 46.80
CA LEU A 335 -13.56 -17.41 46.23
C LEU A 335 -12.35 -17.33 47.16
N SER A 336 -12.05 -18.41 47.88
CA SER A 336 -10.82 -18.47 48.69
C SER A 336 -9.59 -18.46 47.79
N ALA A 337 -8.61 -17.60 48.12
CA ALA A 337 -7.42 -17.41 47.31
C ALA A 337 -6.21 -17.15 48.21
N ASP A 338 -5.21 -18.01 48.13
CA ASP A 338 -3.92 -17.77 48.78
C ASP A 338 -3.03 -16.86 47.89
N VAL A 339 -3.28 -16.88 46.57
CA VAL A 339 -2.66 -16.02 45.58
C VAL A 339 -3.72 -15.45 44.64
N VAL A 340 -3.69 -14.13 44.41
CA VAL A 340 -4.51 -13.44 43.40
C VAL A 340 -3.60 -12.92 42.30
N VAL A 341 -3.88 -13.31 41.06
CA VAL A 341 -3.12 -12.89 39.88
C VAL A 341 -3.95 -11.91 39.05
N THR A 342 -3.48 -10.67 38.90
CA THR A 342 -4.20 -9.62 38.14
C THR A 342 -3.83 -9.67 36.65
N ALA A 343 -4.34 -10.67 35.94
CA ALA A 343 -4.22 -10.79 34.48
C ALA A 343 -5.15 -9.81 33.73
N THR A 344 -5.14 -8.54 34.16
CA THR A 344 -6.10 -7.49 33.82
C THR A 344 -5.71 -6.63 32.61
N GLY A 345 -4.65 -7.03 31.91
CA GLY A 345 -4.22 -6.43 30.65
C GLY A 345 -3.10 -5.41 30.82
N LEU A 346 -2.96 -4.52 29.83
CA LEU A 346 -1.77 -3.72 29.63
C LEU A 346 -2.12 -2.23 29.54
N ASN A 347 -1.11 -1.38 29.75
CA ASN A 347 -1.15 0.02 29.38
C ASN A 347 -0.44 0.18 28.03
N LEU A 348 -1.09 0.88 27.11
CA LEU A 348 -0.49 1.18 25.82
C LEU A 348 0.38 2.43 25.93
N LEU A 349 1.54 2.39 25.28
CA LEU A 349 2.45 3.52 25.20
C LEU A 349 3.05 3.56 23.79
N ALA A 350 2.64 4.57 23.00
CA ALA A 350 3.20 4.78 21.67
C ALA A 350 4.68 5.17 21.76
N LEU A 351 5.47 4.69 20.80
CA LEU A 351 6.89 5.01 20.65
C LEU A 351 7.74 4.74 21.91
N GLY A 352 7.28 3.89 22.83
CA GLY A 352 7.97 3.66 24.11
C GLY A 352 8.01 4.90 25.02
N GLY A 353 7.16 5.91 24.75
CA GLY A 353 7.07 7.14 25.52
C GLY A 353 8.02 8.24 25.09
N LEU A 354 8.83 8.04 24.04
CA LEU A 354 9.69 9.12 23.52
C LEU A 354 8.85 10.22 22.85
N THR A 355 9.26 11.47 23.05
CA THR A 355 8.67 12.63 22.37
C THR A 355 9.42 12.94 21.07
N LEU A 356 8.68 13.38 20.05
CA LEU A 356 9.24 13.81 18.76
C LEU A 356 9.08 15.32 18.61
N ALA A 357 10.08 15.98 18.03
CA ALA A 357 9.97 17.36 17.56
C ALA A 357 10.53 17.51 16.14
N VAL A 358 10.00 18.45 15.39
CA VAL A 358 10.46 18.82 14.04
C VAL A 358 10.66 20.33 14.00
N ASP A 359 11.87 20.77 13.67
CA ASP A 359 12.23 22.19 13.57
C ASP A 359 11.82 23.01 14.81
N GLY A 360 12.05 22.44 16.00
CA GLY A 360 11.73 23.04 17.29
C GLY A 360 10.26 22.92 17.73
N THR A 361 9.39 22.32 16.91
CA THR A 361 7.96 22.13 17.25
C THR A 361 7.69 20.68 17.67
N ASP A 362 7.12 20.48 18.85
CA ASP A 362 6.72 19.15 19.33
C ASP A 362 5.61 18.56 18.45
N VAL A 363 5.71 17.26 18.16
CA VAL A 363 4.75 16.52 17.35
C VAL A 363 3.69 15.91 18.26
N ASP A 364 2.46 16.41 18.17
CA ASP A 364 1.31 15.75 18.78
C ASP A 364 0.92 14.51 17.95
N LEU A 365 1.27 13.32 18.47
CA LEU A 365 0.99 12.04 17.83
C LEU A 365 -0.50 11.86 17.50
N ALA A 366 -1.42 12.33 18.34
CA ALA A 366 -2.87 12.16 18.15
C ALA A 366 -3.40 12.91 16.91
N THR A 367 -2.68 13.94 16.47
CA THR A 367 -3.03 14.73 15.28
C THR A 367 -2.43 14.18 13.99
N THR A 368 -1.43 13.29 14.09
CA THR A 368 -0.77 12.70 12.93
C THR A 368 -1.60 11.61 12.26
N VAL A 369 -1.37 11.40 10.96
CA VAL A 369 -1.98 10.32 10.18
C VAL A 369 -0.90 9.37 9.69
N ALA A 370 -1.10 8.07 9.90
CA ALA A 370 -0.14 7.04 9.54
C ALA A 370 -0.15 6.74 8.02
N TYR A 371 0.92 7.11 7.33
CA TYR A 371 1.19 6.74 5.94
C TYR A 371 1.62 5.28 5.84
N LYS A 372 0.87 4.48 5.06
CA LYS A 372 1.04 3.01 4.90
C LYS A 372 1.08 2.24 6.24
N GLY A 373 0.58 2.87 7.32
CA GLY A 373 0.61 2.35 8.68
C GLY A 373 2.00 2.34 9.33
N MET A 374 2.97 3.12 8.85
CA MET A 374 4.36 3.07 9.34
C MET A 374 5.11 4.41 9.39
N MET A 375 4.73 5.43 8.62
CA MET A 375 5.34 6.78 8.76
C MET A 375 4.26 7.76 9.20
N LEU A 376 4.61 8.88 9.82
CA LEU A 376 3.65 9.85 10.33
C LEU A 376 3.62 11.11 9.44
N SER A 377 2.43 11.60 9.12
CA SER A 377 2.25 12.86 8.38
C SER A 377 2.98 14.01 9.08
N GLY A 378 3.79 14.76 8.34
CA GLY A 378 4.55 15.88 8.86
C GLY A 378 5.86 15.49 9.57
N VAL A 379 6.15 14.20 9.78
CA VAL A 379 7.37 13.74 10.46
C VAL A 379 8.39 13.24 9.43
N PRO A 380 9.52 13.94 9.21
CA PRO A 380 10.50 13.57 8.20
C PRO A 380 11.39 12.40 8.62
N ASN A 381 11.88 11.61 7.66
CA ASN A 381 12.89 10.55 7.85
C ASN A 381 12.60 9.64 9.07
N PHE A 382 11.33 9.31 9.26
CA PHE A 382 10.87 8.58 10.43
C PHE A 382 9.96 7.42 10.01
N ALA A 383 10.17 6.27 10.64
CA ALA A 383 9.23 5.16 10.57
C ALA A 383 9.01 4.53 11.95
N LEU A 384 7.84 3.92 12.11
CA LEU A 384 7.46 3.09 13.23
C LEU A 384 6.96 1.72 12.74
N THR A 385 7.27 0.68 13.51
CA THR A 385 6.76 -0.67 13.22
C THR A 385 5.56 -0.98 14.11
N ILE A 386 4.37 -1.07 13.51
CA ILE A 386 3.17 -1.65 14.11
C ILE A 386 2.76 -2.88 13.31
N GLY A 387 2.65 -4.01 13.99
CA GLY A 387 2.21 -5.28 13.43
C GLY A 387 0.71 -5.34 13.14
N TYR A 388 0.26 -6.45 12.56
CA TYR A 388 -1.18 -6.69 12.38
C TYR A 388 -1.86 -7.01 13.72
N THR A 389 -3.11 -6.58 13.86
CA THR A 389 -3.95 -6.94 15.01
C THR A 389 -4.68 -8.27 14.82
N ASN A 390 -4.95 -8.62 13.56
CA ASN A 390 -5.69 -9.81 13.14
C ASN A 390 -4.81 -10.95 12.59
N ALA A 391 -3.50 -10.75 12.54
CA ALA A 391 -2.52 -11.70 12.02
C ALA A 391 -1.22 -11.58 12.82
N SER A 392 -0.22 -12.39 12.46
CA SER A 392 1.08 -12.42 13.10
C SER A 392 1.80 -11.08 12.94
N TRP A 393 2.40 -10.61 14.04
CA TRP A 393 3.02 -9.29 14.15
C TRP A 393 4.12 -9.06 13.10
N THR A 394 4.99 -10.05 12.92
CA THR A 394 6.18 -9.96 12.06
C THR A 394 5.85 -9.95 10.57
N LEU A 395 4.68 -10.41 10.13
CA LEU A 395 4.26 -10.28 8.73
C LEU A 395 4.27 -8.83 8.28
N LYS A 396 3.80 -7.91 9.13
CA LYS A 396 3.84 -6.47 8.83
C LYS A 396 5.21 -5.87 9.16
N ALA A 397 5.88 -6.31 10.23
CA ALA A 397 7.23 -5.83 10.55
C ALA A 397 8.22 -6.04 9.40
N ASP A 398 8.23 -7.24 8.79
CA ASP A 398 9.06 -7.55 7.62
C ASP A 398 8.74 -6.65 6.42
N LEU A 399 7.45 -6.34 6.20
CA LEU A 399 7.03 -5.42 5.13
C LEU A 399 7.50 -3.98 5.38
N VAL A 400 7.41 -3.50 6.62
CA VAL A 400 7.89 -2.17 7.02
C VAL A 400 9.39 -2.09 6.85
N ALA A 401 10.15 -3.03 7.40
CA ALA A 401 11.61 -3.08 7.27
C ALA A 401 12.06 -3.13 5.80
N GLY A 402 11.44 -3.99 4.99
CA GLY A 402 11.71 -4.05 3.55
C GLY A 402 11.37 -2.75 2.81
N TYR A 403 10.29 -2.06 3.18
CA TYR A 403 9.94 -0.76 2.61
C TYR A 403 10.97 0.32 2.99
N VAL A 404 11.38 0.38 4.26
CA VAL A 404 12.40 1.33 4.73
C VAL A 404 13.71 1.13 3.97
N CYS A 405 14.19 -0.11 3.78
CA CYS A 405 15.36 -0.37 2.96
C CYS A 405 15.21 0.12 1.51
N ARG A 406 14.03 -0.06 0.90
CA ARG A 406 13.74 0.47 -0.44
C ARG A 406 13.75 2.01 -0.45
N LEU A 407 13.25 2.63 0.62
CA LEU A 407 13.17 4.07 0.78
C LEU A 407 14.56 4.70 0.92
N LEU A 408 15.42 4.12 1.76
CA LEU A 408 16.81 4.55 1.94
C LEU A 408 17.58 4.48 0.62
N ARG A 409 17.51 3.33 -0.09
CA ARG A 409 18.11 3.20 -1.43
C ARG A 409 17.52 4.16 -2.45
N HIS A 410 16.28 4.62 -2.26
CA HIS A 410 15.69 5.63 -3.13
C HIS A 410 16.28 7.00 -2.88
N LEU A 411 16.41 7.40 -1.62
CA LEU A 411 17.09 8.64 -1.22
C LEU A 411 18.51 8.70 -1.79
N ASP A 412 19.28 7.62 -1.66
CA ASP A 412 20.65 7.53 -2.19
C ASP A 412 20.69 7.73 -3.71
N ARG A 413 19.83 7.01 -4.44
CA ARG A 413 19.81 7.04 -5.91
C ARG A 413 19.35 8.38 -6.47
N THR A 414 18.51 9.12 -5.76
CA THR A 414 17.99 10.42 -6.21
C THR A 414 18.79 11.60 -5.67
N GLY A 415 19.76 11.37 -4.78
CA GLY A 415 20.50 12.42 -4.07
C GLY A 415 19.62 13.21 -3.09
N GLN A 416 18.44 12.71 -2.75
CA GLN A 416 17.53 13.34 -1.81
C GLN A 416 17.89 12.91 -0.39
N ARG A 417 17.70 13.80 0.59
CA ARG A 417 18.07 13.54 1.99
C ARG A 417 16.88 13.45 2.93
N VAL A 418 15.73 13.97 2.51
CA VAL A 418 14.53 14.06 3.35
C VAL A 418 13.35 13.42 2.63
N VAL A 419 12.60 12.60 3.38
CA VAL A 419 11.29 12.07 3.00
C VAL A 419 10.27 12.36 4.09
N THR A 420 9.18 13.05 3.73
CA THR A 420 8.12 13.44 4.66
C THR A 420 6.75 13.06 4.10
N PRO A 421 5.95 12.24 4.79
CA PRO A 421 4.56 12.00 4.41
C PRO A 421 3.74 13.29 4.59
N LEU A 422 2.87 13.61 3.62
CA LEU A 422 2.02 14.79 3.66
C LEU A 422 0.62 14.40 4.14
N PRO A 423 -0.01 15.13 5.08
CA PRO A 423 -1.35 14.77 5.54
C PRO A 423 -2.34 14.68 4.35
N PRO A 424 -3.31 13.74 4.38
CA PRO A 424 -4.32 13.65 3.34
C PRO A 424 -5.13 14.95 3.29
N PRO A 425 -5.52 15.42 2.08
CA PRO A 425 -6.16 16.73 1.92
C PRO A 425 -7.51 16.85 2.63
N ASP A 426 -8.29 15.76 2.74
CA ASP A 426 -9.57 15.72 3.48
C ASP A 426 -9.94 14.28 3.88
N GLY A 427 -10.74 14.13 4.95
CA GLY A 427 -11.49 12.91 5.26
C GLY A 427 -11.53 12.50 6.74
N ASP A 428 -12.52 11.70 7.08
CA ASP A 428 -12.69 11.13 8.42
C ASP A 428 -11.44 10.38 8.88
N ARG A 429 -10.99 10.75 10.07
CA ARG A 429 -9.86 10.10 10.76
C ARG A 429 -10.44 9.03 11.66
N VAL A 430 -9.91 7.82 11.57
CA VAL A 430 -10.27 6.72 12.47
C VAL A 430 -9.07 6.28 13.29
N PRO A 431 -9.27 5.60 14.43
CA PRO A 431 -8.18 4.98 15.18
C PRO A 431 -7.29 4.09 14.33
N LEU A 432 -5.97 4.13 14.54
CA LEU A 432 -5.01 3.25 13.86
C LEU A 432 -5.22 1.76 14.23
N ILE A 433 -5.54 1.51 15.51
CA ILE A 433 -5.85 0.18 16.05
C ILE A 433 -7.37 0.06 16.20
N ASP A 434 -7.99 -0.77 15.36
CA ASP A 434 -9.45 -0.97 15.30
C ASP A 434 -9.87 -2.22 16.10
N LEU A 435 -9.61 -2.21 17.41
CA LEU A 435 -10.04 -3.26 18.35
C LEU A 435 -10.87 -2.65 19.47
N ARG A 436 -11.97 -3.32 19.85
CA ARG A 436 -12.87 -2.88 20.94
C ARG A 436 -12.47 -3.38 22.33
N SER A 437 -11.21 -3.79 22.48
CA SER A 437 -10.69 -4.31 23.75
C SER A 437 -10.46 -3.17 24.74
N GLY A 438 -10.80 -3.37 26.02
CA GLY A 438 -10.72 -2.30 27.03
C GLY A 438 -9.33 -1.67 27.16
N TYR A 439 -8.25 -2.43 26.97
CA TYR A 439 -6.89 -1.90 27.00
C TYR A 439 -6.54 -0.99 25.82
N VAL A 440 -7.19 -1.17 24.66
CA VAL A 440 -7.02 -0.29 23.49
C VAL A 440 -7.80 0.99 23.70
N LEU A 441 -9.06 0.88 24.10
CA LEU A 441 -9.95 2.03 24.26
C LEU A 441 -9.45 3.06 25.28
N ARG A 442 -8.68 2.64 26.28
CA ARG A 442 -8.08 3.55 27.29
C ARG A 442 -7.03 4.52 26.73
N SER A 443 -6.40 4.19 25.61
CA SER A 443 -5.25 4.95 25.08
C SER A 443 -5.41 5.32 23.61
N VAL A 444 -6.54 4.98 22.99
CA VAL A 444 -6.77 5.11 21.54
C VAL A 444 -6.65 6.55 21.04
N ASP A 445 -6.98 7.53 21.89
CA ASP A 445 -6.94 8.95 21.54
C ASP A 445 -5.54 9.56 21.60
N GLN A 446 -4.58 8.85 22.21
CA GLN A 446 -3.17 9.25 22.26
C GLN A 446 -2.34 8.64 21.12
N LEU A 447 -2.95 7.76 20.33
CA LEU A 447 -2.28 7.09 19.21
C LEU A 447 -2.46 7.88 17.91
N PRO A 448 -1.53 7.73 16.94
CA PRO A 448 -1.73 8.22 15.59
C PRO A 448 -3.06 7.76 15.00
N ARG A 449 -3.63 8.58 14.11
CA ARG A 449 -4.86 8.26 13.39
C ARG A 449 -4.54 7.63 12.03
N GLN A 450 -5.55 7.11 11.36
CA GLN A 450 -5.46 6.66 9.97
C GLN A 450 -6.58 7.28 9.12
N GLY A 451 -6.33 7.48 7.83
CA GLY A 451 -7.28 8.08 6.89
C GLY A 451 -8.24 7.05 6.29
N ALA A 452 -9.21 7.52 5.50
CA ALA A 452 -10.26 6.68 4.94
C ALA A 452 -9.83 5.77 3.77
N ARG A 453 -8.72 6.09 3.07
CA ARG A 453 -8.30 5.43 1.83
C ARG A 453 -6.80 5.16 1.78
N THR A 454 -6.38 4.20 0.95
CA THR A 454 -4.96 3.97 0.62
C THR A 454 -4.31 5.27 0.07
N PRO A 455 -3.08 5.63 0.46
CA PRO A 455 -2.13 4.90 1.31
C PRO A 455 -2.29 5.11 2.83
N TRP A 456 -3.29 5.88 3.27
CA TRP A 456 -3.49 6.30 4.66
C TRP A 456 -4.34 5.34 5.50
N ARG A 457 -4.88 4.27 4.91
CA ARG A 457 -5.69 3.25 5.58
C ARG A 457 -4.94 1.94 5.69
N LEU A 458 -4.83 1.40 6.91
CA LEU A 458 -4.36 0.05 7.16
C LEU A 458 -5.53 -0.93 7.03
N HIS A 459 -5.48 -1.81 6.03
CA HIS A 459 -6.58 -2.76 5.76
C HIS A 459 -6.45 -4.08 6.53
N GLN A 460 -5.43 -4.22 7.39
CA GLN A 460 -5.14 -5.45 8.16
C GLN A 460 -5.16 -6.70 7.25
N ASN A 461 -4.57 -6.56 6.05
CA ASN A 461 -4.62 -7.57 4.99
C ASN A 461 -3.24 -7.74 4.38
N TYR A 462 -2.59 -8.85 4.71
CA TYR A 462 -1.21 -9.12 4.31
C TYR A 462 -1.01 -9.12 2.79
N PRO A 463 -1.82 -9.81 1.95
CA PRO A 463 -1.62 -9.77 0.50
C PRO A 463 -1.73 -8.36 -0.11
N ARG A 464 -2.69 -7.55 0.34
CA ARG A 464 -2.87 -6.18 -0.13
C ARG A 464 -1.68 -5.30 0.25
N ASP A 465 -1.23 -5.41 1.49
CA ASP A 465 -0.07 -4.67 1.99
C ASP A 465 1.24 -5.14 1.33
N LEU A 466 1.39 -6.43 1.04
CA LEU A 466 2.53 -6.96 0.30
C LEU A 466 2.65 -6.28 -1.08
N LEU A 467 1.54 -6.15 -1.82
CA LEU A 467 1.55 -5.43 -3.10
C LEU A 467 1.88 -3.94 -2.91
N LEU A 468 1.23 -3.29 -1.95
CA LEU A 468 1.42 -1.86 -1.65
C LEU A 468 2.86 -1.54 -1.21
N MET A 469 3.47 -2.38 -0.38
CA MET A 469 4.74 -2.09 0.29
C MET A 469 5.94 -2.70 -0.42
N ARG A 470 5.82 -3.88 -1.03
CA ARG A 470 6.93 -4.52 -1.74
C ARG A 470 7.07 -4.02 -3.17
N HIS A 471 5.95 -3.80 -3.85
CA HIS A 471 5.92 -3.46 -5.28
C HIS A 471 5.34 -2.07 -5.56
N GLY A 472 4.72 -1.43 -4.57
CA GLY A 472 4.19 -0.08 -4.73
C GLY A 472 5.27 0.99 -4.90
N ARG A 473 4.85 2.11 -5.48
CA ARG A 473 5.71 3.29 -5.68
C ARG A 473 6.15 3.89 -4.35
N LEU A 474 7.34 4.50 -4.37
CA LEU A 474 7.87 5.27 -3.24
C LEU A 474 7.53 6.76 -3.37
N ASP A 475 7.27 7.25 -4.59
CA ASP A 475 7.07 8.66 -4.97
C ASP A 475 5.59 8.99 -5.28
N ASP A 476 4.66 8.51 -4.45
CA ASP A 476 3.23 8.80 -4.63
C ASP A 476 2.82 10.16 -4.04
N GLU A 477 1.58 10.59 -4.31
CA GLU A 477 1.07 11.92 -3.92
C GLU A 477 1.06 12.15 -2.39
N GLY A 478 1.14 11.08 -1.58
CA GLY A 478 1.11 11.16 -0.12
C GLY A 478 2.47 11.39 0.54
N VAL A 479 3.55 11.52 -0.23
CA VAL A 479 4.90 11.68 0.31
C VAL A 479 5.72 12.68 -0.50
N ARG A 480 6.52 13.48 0.18
CA ARG A 480 7.42 14.47 -0.42
C ARG A 480 8.85 14.10 -0.14
N PHE A 481 9.68 14.15 -1.19
CA PHE A 481 11.12 14.05 -1.08
C PHE A 481 11.76 15.41 -1.36
N SER A 482 12.81 15.75 -0.60
CA SER A 482 13.60 16.99 -0.70
C SER A 482 15.06 16.79 -0.29
N GLY A 483 15.91 17.78 -0.57
CA GLY A 483 17.23 17.94 0.04
C GLY A 483 17.16 18.80 1.32
N PRO A 484 18.30 19.07 1.98
CA PRO A 484 18.36 19.99 3.12
C PRO A 484 17.91 21.40 2.71
N VAL A 485 17.22 22.09 3.62
CA VAL A 485 16.76 23.46 3.38
C VAL A 485 17.94 24.43 3.57
N THR A 486 18.46 24.99 2.49
CA THR A 486 19.41 26.12 2.57
C THR A 486 18.64 27.45 2.62
N PRO A 487 18.92 28.36 3.58
CA PRO A 487 18.41 29.72 3.55
C PRO A 487 18.86 30.47 2.28
N THR A 488 17.96 31.31 1.78
CA THR A 488 17.87 31.92 0.44
C THR A 488 19.10 32.64 -0.13
N ALA A 489 19.35 32.39 -1.43
CA ALA A 489 19.94 33.30 -2.42
C ALA A 489 19.18 33.12 -3.77
N PRO A 490 19.15 34.12 -4.68
CA PRO A 490 18.06 34.30 -5.63
C PRO A 490 17.97 33.20 -6.69
N ALA A 491 16.74 32.67 -6.83
CA ALA A 491 16.17 31.87 -7.92
C ALA A 491 17.16 31.18 -8.90
N ALA A 492 17.87 30.16 -8.44
CA ALA A 492 18.19 29.03 -9.30
C ALA A 492 16.90 28.19 -9.49
N ARG A 493 16.44 28.09 -10.74
CA ARG A 493 15.12 27.58 -11.13
C ARG A 493 14.76 26.25 -10.47
N ARG A 494 13.64 26.27 -9.72
CA ARG A 494 12.90 25.07 -9.28
C ARG A 494 12.69 24.08 -10.44
N PRO A 495 12.81 22.76 -10.23
CA PRO A 495 12.23 21.81 -11.16
C PRO A 495 10.71 21.98 -11.10
N MET A 496 10.12 22.59 -12.14
CA MET A 496 8.69 22.79 -12.26
C MET A 496 7.98 21.43 -12.27
N ARG A 497 7.41 21.05 -11.11
CA ARG A 497 6.66 19.81 -10.90
C ARG A 497 5.34 19.79 -11.68
N THR A 498 4.81 20.95 -12.05
CA THR A 498 3.60 21.08 -12.85
C THR A 498 3.78 22.06 -14.00
N PHE A 499 3.22 21.74 -15.16
CA PHE A 499 3.11 22.67 -16.29
C PHE A 499 1.98 23.66 -16.00
N ASP A 500 2.29 24.95 -16.16
CA ASP A 500 1.33 26.04 -16.10
C ASP A 500 0.89 26.39 -17.53
N PHE A 501 -0.43 26.42 -17.75
CA PHE A 501 -1.02 26.70 -19.06
C PHE A 501 -1.20 28.19 -19.32
N THR A 502 -1.05 29.03 -18.30
CA THR A 502 -1.24 30.49 -18.43
C THR A 502 0.00 31.18 -18.99
N GLY A 503 -0.20 32.34 -19.64
CA GLY A 503 0.87 33.28 -19.95
C GLY A 503 1.88 32.83 -21.01
N GLY A 504 1.43 32.04 -22.00
CA GLY A 504 2.21 31.70 -23.20
C GLY A 504 1.40 30.95 -24.26
N THR A 505 2.03 30.70 -25.40
CA THR A 505 1.37 30.15 -26.60
C THR A 505 1.49 28.64 -26.68
N ALA A 506 0.37 27.98 -26.98
CA ALA A 506 0.29 26.56 -27.30
C ALA A 506 0.02 26.33 -28.79
N VAL A 507 0.91 25.61 -29.46
CA VAL A 507 0.79 25.23 -30.87
C VAL A 507 0.19 23.83 -30.95
N VAL A 508 -0.92 23.66 -31.69
CA VAL A 508 -1.65 22.38 -31.80
C VAL A 508 -1.88 22.03 -33.27
N THR A 509 -1.43 20.84 -33.67
CA THR A 509 -1.67 20.31 -35.02
C THR A 509 -2.90 19.39 -35.08
N GLY A 510 -3.59 19.38 -36.22
CA GLY A 510 -4.83 18.62 -36.40
C GLY A 510 -5.99 19.21 -35.57
N ALA A 511 -6.02 20.53 -35.45
CA ALA A 511 -6.87 21.26 -34.52
C ALA A 511 -8.34 21.41 -34.97
N ALA A 512 -8.68 21.03 -36.21
CA ALA A 512 -10.03 21.22 -36.73
C ALA A 512 -10.99 20.08 -36.38
N SER A 513 -10.55 18.99 -35.74
CA SER A 513 -11.42 17.91 -35.24
C SER A 513 -10.86 17.11 -34.09
N GLY A 514 -11.74 16.32 -33.46
CA GLY A 514 -11.37 15.19 -32.62
C GLY A 514 -10.56 15.61 -31.41
N ILE A 515 -9.39 14.98 -31.20
CA ILE A 515 -8.54 15.29 -30.05
C ILE A 515 -7.96 16.70 -30.17
N GLY A 516 -7.57 17.15 -31.36
CA GLY A 516 -6.94 18.46 -31.55
C GLY A 516 -7.89 19.62 -31.26
N GLU A 517 -9.12 19.54 -31.77
CA GLU A 517 -10.17 20.52 -31.45
C GLU A 517 -10.49 20.54 -29.94
N ALA A 518 -10.65 19.36 -29.34
CA ALA A 518 -10.90 19.24 -27.91
C ALA A 518 -9.74 19.77 -27.04
N LEU A 519 -8.50 19.58 -27.49
CA LEU A 519 -7.32 20.16 -26.87
C LEU A 519 -7.32 21.68 -26.98
N ALA A 520 -7.65 22.24 -28.14
CA ALA A 520 -7.73 23.69 -28.34
C ALA A 520 -8.73 24.33 -27.36
N HIS A 521 -9.95 23.80 -27.26
CA HIS A 521 -10.93 24.26 -26.26
C HIS A 521 -10.44 24.06 -24.82
N GLY A 522 -9.78 22.93 -24.53
CA GLY A 522 -9.26 22.63 -23.21
C GLY A 522 -8.10 23.55 -22.79
N LEU A 523 -7.28 24.01 -23.74
CA LEU A 523 -6.14 24.90 -23.53
C LEU A 523 -6.59 26.36 -23.39
N ALA A 524 -7.50 26.85 -24.26
CA ALA A 524 -8.07 28.19 -24.13
C ALA A 524 -8.77 28.38 -22.78
N ARG A 525 -9.56 27.38 -22.34
CA ARG A 525 -10.18 27.38 -21.00
C ARG A 525 -9.19 27.48 -19.84
N ARG A 526 -7.93 27.13 -20.08
CA ARG A 526 -6.84 27.14 -19.10
C ARG A 526 -5.91 28.35 -19.26
N GLY A 527 -6.28 29.32 -20.11
CA GLY A 527 -5.58 30.59 -20.27
C GLY A 527 -4.37 30.55 -21.20
N SER A 528 -4.28 29.58 -22.12
CA SER A 528 -3.24 29.59 -23.16
C SER A 528 -3.68 30.38 -24.39
N ASP A 529 -2.76 31.17 -24.96
CA ASP A 529 -2.88 31.61 -26.35
C ASP A 529 -2.68 30.42 -27.29
N LEU A 530 -3.27 30.46 -28.48
CA LEU A 530 -3.35 29.31 -29.37
C LEU A 530 -2.89 29.63 -30.78
N VAL A 531 -2.11 28.69 -31.34
CA VAL A 531 -1.80 28.60 -32.76
C VAL A 531 -2.30 27.24 -33.24
N LEU A 532 -3.29 27.24 -34.13
CA LEU A 532 -3.98 26.04 -34.58
C LEU A 532 -3.65 25.71 -36.03
N LEU A 533 -3.12 24.51 -36.28
CA LEU A 533 -2.77 24.05 -37.63
C LEU A 533 -3.72 22.92 -38.04
N ASP A 534 -4.29 23.04 -39.23
CA ASP A 534 -5.04 21.97 -39.88
C ASP A 534 -5.08 22.17 -41.40
N ARG A 535 -5.40 21.12 -42.16
CA ARG A 535 -5.57 21.22 -43.63
C ARG A 535 -6.99 21.65 -44.01
N ASP A 536 -7.97 21.40 -43.13
CA ASP A 536 -9.38 21.70 -43.37
C ASP A 536 -9.68 23.16 -43.02
N ALA A 537 -9.59 24.04 -44.03
CA ALA A 537 -9.78 25.48 -43.87
C ALA A 537 -11.14 25.85 -43.27
N GLN A 538 -12.21 25.19 -43.73
CA GLN A 538 -13.57 25.52 -43.31
C GLN A 538 -13.80 25.13 -41.84
N ARG A 539 -13.43 23.91 -41.44
CA ARG A 539 -13.58 23.52 -40.04
C ARG A 539 -12.64 24.28 -39.11
N LEU A 540 -11.42 24.57 -39.55
CA LEU A 540 -10.50 25.39 -38.77
C LEU A 540 -11.09 26.78 -38.50
N ALA A 541 -11.69 27.42 -39.51
CA ALA A 541 -12.38 28.71 -39.35
C ALA A 541 -13.51 28.64 -38.32
N THR A 542 -14.30 27.55 -38.31
CA THR A 542 -15.35 27.31 -37.30
C THR A 542 -14.77 27.21 -35.89
N VAL A 543 -13.69 26.44 -35.69
CA VAL A 543 -13.04 26.29 -34.38
C VAL A 543 -12.44 27.61 -33.90
N LEU A 544 -11.76 28.36 -34.79
CA LEU A 544 -11.21 29.68 -34.48
C LEU A 544 -12.30 30.66 -34.02
N THR A 545 -13.42 30.70 -34.75
CA THR A 545 -14.56 31.56 -34.40
C THR A 545 -15.12 31.18 -33.04
N ALA A 546 -15.38 29.90 -32.79
CA ALA A 546 -15.91 29.42 -31.53
C ALA A 546 -14.99 29.73 -30.33
N LEU A 547 -13.66 29.62 -30.51
CA LEU A 547 -12.68 29.94 -29.47
C LEU A 547 -12.61 31.44 -29.19
N ARG A 548 -12.54 32.27 -30.23
CA ARG A 548 -12.48 33.74 -30.08
C ARG A 548 -13.74 34.29 -29.41
N THR A 549 -14.92 33.75 -29.76
CA THR A 549 -16.19 34.15 -29.12
C THR A 549 -16.25 33.74 -27.65
N ARG A 550 -15.76 32.54 -27.31
CA ARG A 550 -15.88 32.00 -25.94
C ARG A 550 -14.77 32.48 -24.99
N TYR A 551 -13.61 32.84 -25.53
CA TYR A 551 -12.40 33.17 -24.79
C TYR A 551 -11.76 34.44 -25.40
N PRO A 552 -12.43 35.61 -25.27
CA PRO A 552 -12.01 36.85 -25.94
C PRO A 552 -10.65 37.37 -25.44
N ASP A 553 -10.23 36.99 -24.24
CA ASP A 553 -8.95 37.41 -23.64
C ASP A 553 -7.74 36.61 -24.16
N GLN A 554 -7.96 35.57 -24.98
CA GLN A 554 -6.89 34.70 -25.51
C GLN A 554 -6.62 35.03 -26.98
N GLN A 555 -5.35 35.14 -27.35
CA GLN A 555 -4.95 35.29 -28.75
C GLN A 555 -5.05 33.93 -29.45
N VAL A 556 -5.90 33.82 -30.47
CA VAL A 556 -6.11 32.59 -31.23
C VAL A 556 -5.84 32.84 -32.70
N THR A 557 -4.77 32.26 -33.24
CA THR A 557 -4.38 32.28 -34.65
C THR A 557 -4.48 30.89 -35.26
N GLY A 558 -4.64 30.81 -36.59
CA GLY A 558 -4.70 29.53 -37.29
C GLY A 558 -4.00 29.57 -38.64
N HIS A 559 -3.43 28.44 -39.02
CA HIS A 559 -2.73 28.24 -40.29
C HIS A 559 -3.31 27.04 -41.02
N VAL A 560 -3.74 27.26 -42.26
CA VAL A 560 -4.16 26.18 -43.15
C VAL A 560 -2.93 25.58 -43.80
N VAL A 561 -2.60 24.34 -43.47
CA VAL A 561 -1.40 23.66 -43.97
C VAL A 561 -1.60 22.16 -44.09
N ASP A 562 -1.19 21.58 -45.22
CA ASP A 562 -1.04 20.13 -45.34
C ASP A 562 0.33 19.73 -44.81
N LEU A 563 0.34 18.97 -43.71
CA LEU A 563 1.57 18.51 -43.07
C LEU A 563 2.34 17.47 -43.89
N ALA A 564 1.78 16.97 -44.99
CA ALA A 564 2.55 16.19 -45.97
C ALA A 564 3.52 17.06 -46.79
N ASP A 565 3.26 18.37 -46.92
CA ASP A 565 4.12 19.30 -47.63
C ASP A 565 5.21 19.82 -46.70
N ALA A 566 6.42 19.28 -46.85
CA ALA A 566 7.59 19.61 -46.05
C ALA A 566 7.97 21.10 -46.14
N THR A 567 7.88 21.70 -47.33
CA THR A 567 8.27 23.08 -47.59
C THR A 567 7.29 24.02 -46.90
N ARG A 568 5.99 23.81 -47.11
CA ARG A 568 4.94 24.62 -46.46
C ARG A 568 4.93 24.45 -44.95
N THR A 569 5.19 23.24 -44.45
CA THR A 569 5.28 22.97 -43.01
C THR A 569 6.44 23.75 -42.38
N ALA A 570 7.60 23.81 -43.04
CA ALA A 570 8.74 24.59 -42.58
C ALA A 570 8.45 26.10 -42.61
N GLU A 571 7.87 26.62 -43.70
CA GLU A 571 7.46 28.03 -43.82
C GLU A 571 6.51 28.46 -42.69
N VAL A 572 5.49 27.64 -42.42
CA VAL A 572 4.52 27.93 -41.34
C VAL A 572 5.18 27.85 -39.98
N ALA A 573 6.07 26.87 -39.73
CA ALA A 573 6.78 26.76 -38.47
C ALA A 573 7.66 27.99 -38.17
N GLU A 574 8.34 28.51 -39.18
CA GLU A 574 9.12 29.74 -39.12
C GLU A 574 8.23 30.96 -38.81
N GLN A 575 7.10 31.11 -39.53
CA GLN A 575 6.12 32.17 -39.24
C GLN A 575 5.57 32.11 -37.81
N ILE A 576 5.35 30.91 -37.27
CA ILE A 576 4.89 30.71 -35.89
C ILE A 576 5.96 31.16 -34.91
N ARG A 577 7.22 30.78 -35.13
CA ARG A 577 8.35 31.17 -34.28
C ARG A 577 8.52 32.69 -34.23
N ASP A 578 8.39 33.35 -35.37
CA ASP A 578 8.61 34.80 -35.47
C ASP A 578 7.47 35.62 -34.84
N ARG A 579 6.21 35.16 -34.99
CA ARG A 579 5.03 35.89 -34.49
C ARG A 579 4.69 35.61 -33.03
N HIS A 580 5.15 34.49 -32.48
CA HIS A 580 4.81 34.05 -31.14
C HIS A 580 6.09 33.87 -30.30
N PRO A 581 6.59 34.93 -29.63
CA PRO A 581 7.88 34.90 -28.96
C PRO A 581 7.94 34.01 -27.71
N ARG A 582 6.78 33.58 -27.18
CA ARG A 582 6.68 32.79 -25.93
C ARG A 582 5.91 31.48 -26.12
N ILE A 583 6.42 30.61 -27.00
CA ILE A 583 5.86 29.26 -27.20
C ILE A 583 6.23 28.37 -26.02
N ARG A 584 5.22 27.95 -25.25
CA ARG A 584 5.41 27.12 -24.05
C ARG A 584 4.92 25.69 -24.23
N LEU A 585 4.09 25.42 -25.24
CA LEU A 585 3.57 24.07 -25.49
C LEU A 585 3.51 23.79 -27.00
N LEU A 586 4.12 22.70 -27.44
CA LEU A 586 3.91 22.15 -28.78
C LEU A 586 3.18 20.81 -28.66
N VAL A 587 2.03 20.69 -29.31
CA VAL A 587 1.25 19.44 -29.39
C VAL A 587 1.18 18.96 -30.83
N ASN A 588 2.08 18.04 -31.16
CA ASN A 588 2.09 17.27 -32.39
C ASN A 588 0.99 16.19 -32.32
N ASN A 589 -0.24 16.57 -32.66
CA ASN A 589 -1.42 15.71 -32.58
C ASN A 589 -1.90 15.19 -33.94
N ALA A 590 -1.65 15.92 -35.03
CA ALA A 590 -2.09 15.54 -36.36
C ALA A 590 -1.62 14.12 -36.73
N GLY A 591 -2.47 13.40 -37.45
CA GLY A 591 -2.10 12.13 -38.03
C GLY A 591 -3.17 11.53 -38.91
N VAL A 592 -2.74 10.62 -39.76
CA VAL A 592 -3.54 9.86 -40.73
C VAL A 592 -3.28 8.37 -40.55
N ALA A 593 -4.29 7.56 -40.90
CA ALA A 593 -4.18 6.11 -40.90
C ALA A 593 -4.29 5.58 -42.34
N LEU A 594 -3.54 4.51 -42.60
CA LEU A 594 -3.60 3.72 -43.83
C LEU A 594 -3.73 2.25 -43.44
N GLY A 595 -4.81 1.61 -43.85
CA GLY A 595 -5.00 0.18 -43.69
C GLY A 595 -4.69 -0.59 -44.98
N GLY A 596 -4.25 -1.82 -44.82
CA GLY A 596 -3.83 -2.71 -45.91
C GLY A 596 -2.59 -3.50 -45.52
N ARG A 597 -2.46 -4.72 -46.04
CA ARG A 597 -1.20 -5.45 -45.95
C ARG A 597 -0.12 -4.72 -46.72
N PHE A 598 1.14 -5.04 -46.44
CA PHE A 598 2.27 -4.36 -47.07
C PHE A 598 2.28 -4.51 -48.60
N ASP A 599 1.84 -5.66 -49.12
CA ASP A 599 1.69 -5.93 -50.55
C ASP A 599 0.48 -5.24 -51.19
N GLN A 600 -0.40 -4.61 -50.40
CA GLN A 600 -1.63 -3.96 -50.86
C GLN A 600 -1.55 -2.42 -50.82
N ILE A 601 -0.42 -1.87 -50.38
CA ILE A 601 -0.18 -0.42 -50.30
C ILE A 601 0.98 -0.04 -51.22
N SER A 602 0.89 1.10 -51.90
CA SER A 602 2.01 1.63 -52.69
C SER A 602 3.07 2.27 -51.78
N LEU A 603 4.29 2.42 -52.31
CA LEU A 603 5.36 3.14 -51.59
C LEU A 603 5.02 4.62 -51.39
N ASP A 604 4.29 5.23 -52.33
CA ASP A 604 3.83 6.61 -52.20
C ASP A 604 2.78 6.75 -51.08
N GLU A 605 1.86 5.79 -50.96
CA GLU A 605 0.88 5.75 -49.87
C GLU A 605 1.57 5.56 -48.51
N PHE A 606 2.59 4.69 -48.46
CA PHE A 606 3.42 4.53 -47.26
C PHE A 606 4.17 5.82 -46.92
N GLY A 607 4.79 6.45 -47.93
CA GLY A 607 5.52 7.71 -47.82
C GLY A 607 4.64 8.83 -47.27
N TRP A 608 3.44 8.99 -47.81
CA TRP A 608 2.46 9.98 -47.34
C TRP A 608 2.11 9.81 -45.85
N VAL A 609 1.93 8.58 -45.36
CA VAL A 609 1.69 8.32 -43.94
C VAL A 609 2.89 8.74 -43.10
N MET A 610 4.11 8.43 -43.55
CA MET A 610 5.34 8.82 -42.87
C MET A 610 5.53 10.34 -42.86
N ASP A 611 5.17 11.01 -43.95
CA ASP A 611 5.28 12.46 -44.10
C ASP A 611 4.39 13.18 -43.08
N VAL A 612 3.11 12.81 -43.05
CA VAL A 612 2.15 13.42 -42.14
C VAL A 612 2.40 13.02 -40.69
N ASN A 613 2.62 11.74 -40.38
CA ASN A 613 2.67 11.27 -38.99
C ASN A 613 4.03 11.46 -38.31
N PHE A 614 5.12 11.51 -39.06
CA PHE A 614 6.47 11.50 -38.50
C PHE A 614 7.34 12.65 -39.01
N ARG A 615 7.49 12.82 -40.34
CA ARG A 615 8.36 13.88 -40.89
C ARG A 615 7.91 15.27 -40.44
N SER A 616 6.61 15.55 -40.49
CA SER A 616 6.04 16.81 -40.00
C SER A 616 6.32 17.05 -38.52
N VAL A 617 6.23 16.01 -37.68
CA VAL A 617 6.50 16.05 -36.24
C VAL A 617 7.96 16.42 -35.99
N VAL A 618 8.88 15.81 -36.73
CA VAL A 618 10.31 16.12 -36.65
C VAL A 618 10.58 17.55 -37.10
N GLN A 619 10.03 17.98 -38.25
CA GLN A 619 10.23 19.32 -38.80
C GLN A 619 9.70 20.42 -37.88
N LEU A 620 8.44 20.32 -37.45
CA LEU A 620 7.83 21.29 -36.53
C LEU A 620 8.59 21.34 -35.21
N THR A 621 8.97 20.18 -34.67
CA THR A 621 9.75 20.14 -33.44
C THR A 621 11.10 20.80 -33.65
N HIS A 622 11.83 20.49 -34.73
CA HIS A 622 13.14 21.05 -35.01
C HIS A 622 13.12 22.58 -35.13
N VAL A 623 12.16 23.13 -35.88
CA VAL A 623 12.05 24.58 -36.10
C VAL A 623 11.63 25.33 -34.84
N LEU A 624 10.72 24.76 -34.03
CA LEU A 624 10.20 25.38 -32.82
C LEU A 624 11.01 25.05 -31.56
N LEU A 625 11.95 24.10 -31.62
CA LEU A 625 12.75 23.69 -30.47
C LEU A 625 13.55 24.84 -29.84
N PRO A 626 14.19 25.75 -30.60
CA PRO A 626 14.86 26.91 -30.02
C PRO A 626 13.92 27.76 -29.15
N ALA A 627 12.68 27.99 -29.60
CA ALA A 627 11.68 28.75 -28.83
C ALA A 627 11.24 27.99 -27.57
N LEU A 628 11.04 26.67 -27.64
CA LEU A 628 10.72 25.85 -26.47
C LEU A 628 11.87 25.85 -25.44
N LYS A 629 13.13 25.80 -25.89
CA LYS A 629 14.31 25.88 -25.01
C LYS A 629 14.48 27.25 -24.37
N ALA A 630 14.07 28.32 -25.07
CA ALA A 630 14.07 29.68 -24.55
C ALA A 630 13.02 29.92 -23.45
N GLU A 631 12.03 29.04 -23.31
CA GLU A 631 10.96 29.11 -22.29
C GLU A 631 11.03 27.95 -21.27
N PRO A 632 11.81 28.07 -20.20
CA PRO A 632 12.00 26.96 -19.27
C PRO A 632 10.73 26.69 -18.47
N GLY A 633 10.38 25.41 -18.43
CA GLY A 633 9.02 25.02 -18.11
C GLY A 633 8.17 24.64 -19.31
N ALA A 634 8.63 24.91 -20.54
CA ALA A 634 7.96 24.50 -21.76
C ALA A 634 7.77 22.98 -21.84
N HIS A 635 6.89 22.55 -22.73
CA HIS A 635 6.50 21.16 -22.85
C HIS A 635 6.24 20.77 -24.30
N LEU A 636 6.70 19.59 -24.69
CA LEU A 636 6.49 18.97 -25.99
C LEU A 636 5.58 17.75 -25.81
N VAL A 637 4.56 17.63 -26.65
CA VAL A 637 3.64 16.50 -26.68
C VAL A 637 3.60 15.94 -28.08
N CYS A 638 3.85 14.64 -28.20
CA CYS A 638 3.71 13.93 -29.46
C CYS A 638 2.66 12.82 -29.31
N VAL A 639 1.65 12.84 -30.17
CA VAL A 639 0.56 11.86 -30.17
C VAL A 639 0.93 10.71 -31.09
N SER A 640 1.42 9.64 -30.45
CA SER A 640 1.61 8.34 -31.06
C SER A 640 0.24 7.62 -31.16
N SER A 641 0.21 6.32 -30.92
CA SER A 641 -0.98 5.47 -30.94
C SER A 641 -0.75 4.27 -30.03
N LEU A 642 -1.81 3.54 -29.71
CA LEU A 642 -1.66 2.14 -29.29
C LEU A 642 -0.79 1.35 -30.28
N PHE A 643 -0.86 1.67 -31.57
CA PHE A 643 -0.05 1.03 -32.61
C PHE A 643 1.41 1.55 -32.65
N GLY A 644 1.79 2.46 -31.75
CA GLY A 644 3.20 2.73 -31.41
C GLY A 644 3.72 1.87 -30.25
N LEU A 645 2.89 0.95 -29.74
CA LEU A 645 3.24 0.00 -28.68
C LEU A 645 3.13 -1.46 -29.16
N ILE A 646 2.18 -1.73 -30.06
CA ILE A 646 1.97 -3.04 -30.70
C ILE A 646 1.83 -2.85 -32.21
N ALA A 647 2.15 -3.86 -33.01
CA ALA A 647 2.08 -3.80 -34.47
C ALA A 647 1.08 -4.85 -35.01
N PRO A 648 -0.21 -4.53 -35.11
CA PRO A 648 -1.19 -5.45 -35.70
C PRO A 648 -0.97 -5.60 -37.22
N ALA A 649 -1.34 -6.76 -37.76
CA ALA A 649 -1.29 -7.00 -39.21
C ALA A 649 -2.22 -6.04 -39.98
N GLY A 650 -1.85 -5.71 -41.22
CA GLY A 650 -2.62 -4.81 -42.08
C GLY A 650 -2.52 -3.32 -41.70
N GLN A 651 -1.56 -2.95 -40.85
CA GLN A 651 -1.35 -1.59 -40.36
C GLN A 651 0.13 -1.18 -40.48
N THR A 652 0.86 -1.73 -41.45
CA THR A 652 2.32 -1.62 -41.54
C THR A 652 2.80 -0.17 -41.56
N ALA A 653 2.28 0.67 -42.47
CA ALA A 653 2.65 2.08 -42.57
C ALA A 653 2.29 2.89 -41.31
N TYR A 654 1.06 2.70 -40.82
CA TYR A 654 0.58 3.44 -39.65
C TYR A 654 1.33 3.06 -38.37
N ALA A 655 1.52 1.76 -38.10
CA ALA A 655 2.29 1.27 -36.96
C ALA A 655 3.74 1.76 -37.04
N ALA A 656 4.42 1.60 -38.18
CA ALA A 656 5.79 2.08 -38.38
C ALA A 656 5.93 3.57 -38.03
N SER A 657 5.04 4.41 -38.56
CA SER A 657 5.05 5.86 -38.27
C SER A 657 4.84 6.16 -36.77
N LYS A 658 3.95 5.44 -36.09
CA LYS A 658 3.66 5.68 -34.66
C LYS A 658 4.72 5.11 -33.72
N PHE A 659 5.42 4.05 -34.11
CA PHE A 659 6.65 3.59 -33.45
C PHE A 659 7.79 4.60 -33.63
N ALA A 660 7.96 5.17 -34.82
CA ALA A 660 8.94 6.23 -35.07
C ALA A 660 8.68 7.47 -34.19
N VAL A 661 7.43 7.93 -34.11
CA VAL A 661 7.03 9.02 -33.19
C VAL A 661 7.37 8.68 -31.75
N ARG A 662 7.08 7.44 -31.29
CA ARG A 662 7.41 7.02 -29.93
C ARG A 662 8.91 7.07 -29.68
N GLY A 663 9.72 6.49 -30.57
CA GLY A 663 11.18 6.46 -30.45
C GLY A 663 11.76 7.87 -30.39
N PHE A 664 11.37 8.73 -31.33
CA PHE A 664 11.76 10.15 -31.37
C PHE A 664 11.39 10.89 -30.09
N THR A 665 10.16 10.72 -29.61
CA THR A 665 9.68 11.39 -28.39
C THR A 665 10.40 10.90 -27.13
N GLU A 666 10.77 9.62 -27.08
CA GLU A 666 11.53 9.04 -25.96
C GLU A 666 12.97 9.54 -25.98
N ALA A 667 13.63 9.59 -27.13
CA ALA A 667 14.98 10.16 -27.29
C ALA A 667 15.03 11.64 -26.87
N LEU A 668 14.14 12.48 -27.42
CA LEU A 668 14.08 13.91 -27.07
C LEU A 668 13.82 14.16 -25.58
N ARG A 669 13.07 13.27 -24.91
CA ARG A 669 12.86 13.40 -23.46
C ARG A 669 14.16 13.31 -22.68
N HIS A 670 15.09 12.48 -23.14
CA HIS A 670 16.40 12.34 -22.50
C HIS A 670 17.27 13.55 -22.81
N GLU A 671 17.29 14.01 -24.06
CA GLU A 671 18.08 15.16 -24.53
C GLU A 671 17.65 16.48 -23.86
N LEU A 672 16.35 16.77 -23.84
CA LEU A 672 15.81 18.07 -23.40
C LEU A 672 15.63 18.19 -21.88
N ARG A 673 16.01 17.15 -21.12
CA ARG A 673 15.90 17.15 -19.66
C ARG A 673 16.72 18.26 -19.02
N ALA A 674 17.93 18.51 -19.53
CA ALA A 674 18.83 19.55 -19.03
C ALA A 674 18.31 20.95 -19.35
N ASP A 675 17.59 21.11 -20.48
CA ASP A 675 16.97 22.37 -20.90
C ASP A 675 15.68 22.71 -20.12
N GLY A 676 15.18 21.79 -19.27
CA GLY A 676 13.97 22.00 -18.48
C GLY A 676 12.65 21.89 -19.28
N VAL A 677 12.72 21.38 -20.51
CA VAL A 677 11.56 21.12 -21.37
C VAL A 677 11.00 19.72 -21.07
N GLY A 678 9.71 19.65 -20.70
CA GLY A 678 9.04 18.38 -20.48
C GLY A 678 8.64 17.72 -21.80
N VAL A 679 8.69 16.40 -21.91
CA VAL A 679 8.34 15.69 -23.15
C VAL A 679 7.40 14.51 -22.86
N THR A 680 6.21 14.52 -23.46
CA THR A 680 5.16 13.50 -23.28
C THR A 680 4.86 12.76 -24.57
N SER A 681 4.92 11.42 -24.52
CA SER A 681 4.35 10.55 -25.56
C SER A 681 2.93 10.14 -25.19
N VAL A 682 1.96 10.41 -26.06
CA VAL A 682 0.55 10.03 -25.87
C VAL A 682 0.23 8.82 -26.74
N HIS A 683 -0.43 7.81 -26.16
CA HIS A 683 -0.88 6.61 -26.87
C HIS A 683 -2.39 6.42 -26.66
N PRO A 684 -3.22 6.99 -27.55
CA PRO A 684 -4.65 6.81 -27.50
C PRO A 684 -5.08 5.40 -27.92
N GLY A 685 -6.09 4.84 -27.24
CA GLY A 685 -6.73 3.58 -27.63
C GLY A 685 -8.21 3.78 -27.92
N GLY A 686 -8.64 3.63 -29.18
CA GLY A 686 -10.06 3.59 -29.53
C GLY A 686 -10.80 4.91 -29.27
N ILE A 687 -10.29 6.05 -29.75
CA ILE A 687 -10.96 7.36 -29.62
C ILE A 687 -11.80 7.65 -30.86
N ARG A 688 -13.06 8.09 -30.68
CA ARG A 688 -13.98 8.51 -31.76
C ARG A 688 -13.48 9.80 -32.43
N THR A 689 -12.48 9.68 -33.29
CA THR A 689 -11.90 10.79 -34.04
C THR A 689 -12.20 10.65 -35.52
N SER A 690 -11.95 11.70 -36.30
CA SER A 690 -12.04 11.65 -37.75
C SER A 690 -10.96 10.76 -38.40
N ILE A 691 -10.01 10.20 -37.64
CA ILE A 691 -8.92 9.38 -38.21
C ILE A 691 -9.43 8.09 -38.84
N ALA A 692 -10.52 7.51 -38.33
CA ALA A 692 -11.19 6.36 -38.96
C ALA A 692 -11.96 6.77 -40.21
N ARG A 693 -12.76 7.84 -40.11
CA ARG A 693 -13.57 8.35 -41.23
C ARG A 693 -12.72 8.85 -42.41
N ASN A 694 -11.50 9.31 -42.12
CA ASN A 694 -10.55 9.82 -43.10
C ASN A 694 -9.38 8.84 -43.34
N ALA A 695 -9.45 7.61 -42.82
CA ALA A 695 -8.42 6.61 -43.06
C ALA A 695 -8.43 6.27 -44.56
N ARG A 696 -7.25 6.34 -45.19
CA ARG A 696 -7.09 5.78 -46.54
C ARG A 696 -6.94 4.27 -46.41
N MET A 697 -7.29 3.55 -47.45
CA MET A 697 -6.98 2.13 -47.58
C MET A 697 -6.12 1.97 -48.82
N GLY A 698 -5.18 1.03 -48.76
CA GLY A 698 -4.25 0.78 -49.84
C GLY A 698 -4.98 0.56 -51.16
N SER A 699 -4.45 1.17 -52.21
CA SER A 699 -4.93 1.03 -53.59
C SER A 699 -5.15 -0.42 -54.05
N GLY A 700 -4.45 -1.40 -53.45
CA GLY A 700 -4.58 -2.83 -53.74
C GLY A 700 -5.59 -3.60 -52.86
N VAL A 701 -6.40 -2.93 -52.04
CA VAL A 701 -7.39 -3.61 -51.16
C VAL A 701 -8.75 -3.75 -51.88
N PRO A 702 -9.33 -4.97 -51.96
CA PRO A 702 -10.67 -5.17 -52.51
C PRO A 702 -11.75 -4.35 -51.77
N ALA A 703 -12.70 -3.78 -52.53
CA ALA A 703 -13.73 -2.88 -52.00
C ALA A 703 -14.68 -3.53 -50.97
N GLU A 704 -14.84 -4.85 -50.98
CA GLU A 704 -15.68 -5.59 -50.02
C GLU A 704 -15.01 -5.73 -48.65
N ASP A 705 -13.69 -5.98 -48.63
CA ASP A 705 -12.88 -6.05 -47.41
C ASP A 705 -12.79 -4.68 -46.71
N PHE A 706 -12.78 -3.61 -47.52
CA PHE A 706 -12.77 -2.22 -47.07
C PHE A 706 -13.92 -1.89 -46.10
N ALA A 707 -15.16 -2.23 -46.48
CA ALA A 707 -16.34 -1.92 -45.67
C ALA A 707 -16.39 -2.74 -44.38
N ALA A 708 -15.88 -3.97 -44.40
CA ALA A 708 -15.84 -4.84 -43.21
C ALA A 708 -14.81 -4.36 -42.18
N ASP A 709 -13.61 -3.99 -42.63
CA ASP A 709 -12.53 -3.55 -41.74
C ASP A 709 -12.76 -2.15 -41.18
N LEU A 710 -13.35 -1.23 -41.96
CA LEU A 710 -13.76 0.10 -41.47
C LEU A 710 -14.79 -0.02 -40.34
N ARG A 711 -15.83 -0.86 -40.51
CA ARG A 711 -16.84 -1.12 -39.46
C ARG A 711 -16.25 -1.72 -38.20
N ARG A 712 -15.28 -2.64 -38.33
CA ARG A 712 -14.56 -3.22 -37.18
C ARG A 712 -13.72 -2.18 -36.46
N PHE A 713 -13.01 -1.33 -37.20
CA PHE A 713 -12.18 -0.28 -36.64
C PHE A 713 -13.02 0.79 -35.92
N GLU A 714 -14.14 1.23 -36.53
CA GLU A 714 -15.09 2.15 -35.89
C GLU A 714 -15.71 1.58 -34.61
N GLY A 715 -16.05 0.29 -34.59
CA GLY A 715 -16.58 -0.38 -33.40
C GLY A 715 -15.61 -0.42 -32.20
N LEU A 716 -14.31 -0.26 -32.45
CA LEU A 716 -13.28 -0.16 -31.42
C LEU A 716 -13.10 1.28 -30.88
N LEU A 717 -13.69 2.28 -31.56
CA LEU A 717 -13.63 3.68 -31.15
C LEU A 717 -14.76 4.02 -30.18
N THR A 718 -14.51 3.87 -28.87
CA THR A 718 -15.54 4.05 -27.83
C THR A 718 -15.34 5.29 -26.97
N ILE A 719 -14.16 5.90 -26.99
CA ILE A 719 -13.81 7.01 -26.08
C ILE A 719 -14.07 8.35 -26.76
N ASP A 720 -14.66 9.27 -26.01
CA ASP A 720 -14.94 10.64 -26.44
C ASP A 720 -13.65 11.50 -26.55
N PRO A 721 -13.48 12.30 -27.61
CA PRO A 721 -12.31 13.16 -27.78
C PRO A 721 -12.10 14.20 -26.67
N ALA A 722 -13.17 14.77 -26.09
CA ALA A 722 -13.04 15.70 -24.97
C ALA A 722 -12.47 15.01 -23.74
N ARG A 723 -12.86 13.76 -23.50
CA ARG A 723 -12.28 12.94 -22.44
C ARG A 723 -10.81 12.63 -22.69
N ALA A 724 -10.44 12.34 -23.94
CA ALA A 724 -9.04 12.12 -24.32
C ALA A 724 -8.19 13.38 -24.11
N ALA A 725 -8.66 14.54 -24.56
CA ALA A 725 -8.00 15.83 -24.38
C ALA A 725 -7.78 16.15 -22.89
N GLU A 726 -8.78 15.94 -22.03
CA GLU A 726 -8.64 16.16 -20.59
C GLU A 726 -7.58 15.24 -19.93
N ILE A 727 -7.49 13.99 -20.40
CA ILE A 727 -6.45 13.05 -19.94
C ILE A 727 -5.06 13.52 -20.40
N ILE A 728 -4.94 13.99 -21.64
CA ILE A 728 -3.69 14.55 -22.19
C ILE A 728 -3.28 15.78 -21.40
N LEU A 729 -4.17 16.77 -21.22
CA LEU A 729 -3.88 18.00 -20.49
C LEU A 729 -3.55 17.73 -19.02
N THR A 730 -4.20 16.75 -18.39
CA THR A 730 -3.81 16.29 -17.05
C THR A 730 -2.41 15.67 -17.05
N GLY A 731 -2.06 14.93 -18.11
CA GLY A 731 -0.73 14.39 -18.34
C GLY A 731 0.33 15.49 -18.50
N VAL A 732 0.05 16.51 -19.33
CA VAL A 732 0.91 17.68 -19.56
C VAL A 732 1.09 18.48 -18.26
N ARG A 733 0.01 18.81 -17.56
CA ARG A 733 0.04 19.47 -16.25
C ARG A 733 0.96 18.76 -15.27
N ARG A 734 0.95 17.43 -15.26
CA ARG A 734 1.78 16.59 -14.38
C ARG A 734 3.11 16.18 -15.02
N ARG A 735 3.43 16.73 -16.20
CA ARG A 735 4.61 16.45 -17.02
C ARG A 735 4.90 14.95 -17.17
N ARG A 736 3.84 14.14 -17.37
CA ARG A 736 3.96 12.68 -17.45
C ARG A 736 4.75 12.28 -18.70
N PRO A 737 5.76 11.41 -18.59
CA PRO A 737 6.54 10.99 -19.76
C PRO A 737 5.70 10.22 -20.78
N ARG A 738 4.72 9.43 -20.31
CA ARG A 738 3.82 8.65 -21.16
C ARG A 738 2.38 8.76 -20.67
N VAL A 739 1.44 8.92 -21.59
CA VAL A 739 0.00 8.97 -21.34
C VAL A 739 -0.70 7.89 -22.17
N LEU A 740 -1.32 6.91 -21.50
CA LEU A 740 -2.16 5.89 -22.14
C LEU A 740 -3.63 6.26 -21.95
N ILE A 741 -4.40 6.36 -23.03
CA ILE A 741 -5.81 6.75 -22.96
C ILE A 741 -6.69 5.51 -23.17
N GLY A 742 -7.46 5.15 -22.14
CA GLY A 742 -8.38 4.02 -22.15
C GLY A 742 -7.79 2.70 -21.65
N TRP A 743 -8.65 1.78 -21.19
CA TRP A 743 -8.27 0.39 -20.90
C TRP A 743 -7.84 -0.35 -22.18
N SER A 744 -8.42 0.02 -23.31
CA SER A 744 -8.04 -0.39 -24.67
C SER A 744 -6.57 -0.16 -24.98
N ALA A 745 -5.90 0.84 -24.38
CA ALA A 745 -4.47 1.07 -24.54
C ALA A 745 -3.61 0.38 -23.46
N LYS A 746 -4.12 0.25 -22.23
CA LYS A 746 -3.35 -0.29 -21.09
C LYS A 746 -3.14 -1.80 -21.16
N LEU A 747 -4.17 -2.55 -21.56
CA LEU A 747 -4.08 -4.02 -21.60
C LEU A 747 -3.12 -4.50 -22.71
N PRO A 748 -3.18 -3.97 -23.95
CA PRO A 748 -2.22 -4.39 -24.97
C PRO A 748 -0.79 -3.86 -24.70
N ASP A 749 -0.61 -2.71 -24.05
CA ASP A 749 0.72 -2.28 -23.57
C ASP A 749 1.29 -3.27 -22.55
N LEU A 750 0.47 -3.79 -21.63
CA LEU A 750 0.90 -4.83 -20.69
C LEU A 750 1.28 -6.13 -21.43
N LEU A 751 0.44 -6.56 -22.39
CA LEU A 751 0.72 -7.75 -23.20
C LEU A 751 2.02 -7.60 -23.99
N GLY A 752 2.24 -6.45 -24.64
CA GLY A 752 3.47 -6.15 -25.37
C GLY A 752 4.71 -6.08 -24.48
N ARG A 753 4.56 -5.85 -23.17
CA ARG A 753 5.70 -5.87 -22.21
C ARG A 753 5.98 -7.25 -21.65
N VAL A 754 4.94 -8.04 -21.38
CA VAL A 754 5.07 -9.38 -20.79
C VAL A 754 5.41 -10.42 -21.85
N ALA A 755 4.94 -10.21 -23.08
CA ALA A 755 5.11 -11.10 -24.21
C ALA A 755 5.57 -10.32 -25.46
N PRO A 756 6.72 -9.63 -25.42
CA PRO A 756 7.13 -8.69 -26.48
C PRO A 756 7.30 -9.31 -27.87
N VAL A 757 7.59 -10.61 -27.94
CA VAL A 757 7.73 -11.34 -29.22
C VAL A 757 6.46 -12.10 -29.58
N SER A 758 5.67 -12.52 -28.59
CA SER A 758 4.53 -13.45 -28.78
C SER A 758 3.16 -12.81 -28.61
N TYR A 759 3.06 -11.51 -28.34
CA TYR A 759 1.79 -10.81 -28.17
C TYR A 759 0.86 -10.95 -29.39
N GLY A 760 1.40 -11.08 -30.61
CA GLY A 760 0.63 -11.34 -31.82
C GLY A 760 -0.26 -12.59 -31.69
N ARG A 761 0.29 -13.69 -31.16
CA ARG A 761 -0.46 -14.94 -30.95
C ARG A 761 -1.63 -14.75 -29.99
N PHE A 762 -1.44 -13.94 -28.95
CA PHE A 762 -2.50 -13.64 -27.98
C PHE A 762 -3.56 -12.70 -28.56
N LEU A 763 -3.17 -11.74 -29.39
CA LEU A 763 -4.10 -10.87 -30.11
C LEU A 763 -4.96 -11.67 -31.11
N ASP A 764 -4.36 -12.62 -31.83
CA ASP A 764 -5.07 -13.51 -32.77
C ASP A 764 -6.11 -14.39 -32.05
N VAL A 765 -5.74 -14.96 -30.90
CA VAL A 765 -6.66 -15.73 -30.06
C VAL A 765 -7.79 -14.84 -29.54
N GLY A 766 -7.46 -13.63 -29.08
CA GLY A 766 -8.45 -12.64 -28.65
C GLY A 766 -9.42 -12.24 -29.75
N GLN A 767 -8.93 -12.02 -30.97
CA GLN A 767 -9.75 -11.73 -32.15
C GLN A 767 -10.68 -12.90 -32.49
N ARG A 768 -10.18 -14.15 -32.52
CA ARG A 768 -11.01 -15.34 -32.80
C ARG A 768 -12.14 -15.52 -31.80
N LEU A 769 -11.88 -15.25 -30.52
CA LEU A 769 -12.87 -15.30 -29.45
C LEU A 769 -13.89 -14.16 -29.55
N LEU A 770 -13.46 -12.95 -29.91
CA LEU A 770 -14.35 -11.81 -30.11
C LEU A 770 -15.26 -12.02 -31.33
N THR A 771 -14.72 -12.53 -32.45
CA THR A 771 -15.48 -12.89 -33.64
C THR A 771 -16.53 -13.96 -33.33
N HIS A 772 -16.16 -14.98 -32.56
CA HIS A 772 -17.12 -15.98 -32.07
C HIS A 772 -18.20 -15.39 -31.16
N ALA A 773 -17.85 -14.46 -30.27
CA ALA A 773 -18.80 -13.82 -29.36
C ALA A 773 -19.77 -12.88 -30.10
N LEU A 774 -19.28 -12.15 -31.11
CA LEU A 774 -20.09 -11.28 -31.96
C LEU A 774 -21.00 -12.10 -32.88
N ALA A 775 -20.51 -13.21 -33.45
CA ALA A 775 -21.33 -14.16 -34.22
C ALA A 775 -22.44 -14.78 -33.36
N ARG A 776 -22.15 -15.15 -32.10
CA ARG A 776 -23.17 -15.62 -31.14
C ARG A 776 -24.20 -14.55 -30.80
N ARG A 777 -23.78 -13.28 -30.64
CA ARG A 777 -24.71 -12.16 -30.40
C ARG A 777 -25.58 -11.83 -31.60
N ALA A 778 -25.05 -11.98 -32.82
CA ALA A 778 -25.81 -11.82 -34.05
C ALA A 778 -26.84 -12.96 -34.21
N ALA A 779 -26.43 -14.22 -33.96
CA ALA A 779 -27.31 -15.39 -33.99
C ALA A 779 -28.42 -15.31 -32.93
N ALA A 780 -28.13 -14.75 -31.75
CA ALA A 780 -29.13 -14.53 -30.69
C ALA A 780 -30.15 -13.42 -31.04
N ARG A 781 -29.82 -12.52 -31.98
CA ARG A 781 -30.75 -11.48 -32.48
C ARG A 781 -31.59 -11.94 -33.66
N SER A 782 -31.22 -13.04 -34.32
CA SER A 782 -31.94 -13.63 -35.46
C SER A 782 -32.80 -14.84 -35.10
N ALA A 783 -32.93 -15.18 -33.81
CA ALA A 783 -33.81 -16.26 -33.38
C ALA A 783 -35.28 -15.81 -33.47
N PRO A 784 -36.17 -16.55 -34.15
CA PRO A 784 -37.56 -16.13 -34.35
C PRO A 784 -38.32 -16.10 -33.02
N THR A 785 -39.02 -14.99 -32.77
CA THR A 785 -39.92 -14.79 -31.64
C THR A 785 -41.02 -15.85 -31.64
N ARG A 786 -41.10 -16.62 -30.55
CA ARG A 786 -42.10 -17.66 -30.31
C ARG A 786 -43.48 -17.01 -30.17
N ALA A 787 -44.47 -17.50 -30.94
CA ALA A 787 -45.84 -16.99 -30.93
C ALA A 787 -46.49 -17.08 -29.53
N PRO A 788 -47.35 -16.11 -29.14
CA PRO A 788 -48.02 -16.11 -27.84
C PRO A 788 -49.10 -17.20 -27.76
N ALA A 789 -49.21 -17.84 -26.59
CA ALA A 789 -50.19 -18.89 -26.30
C ALA A 789 -51.61 -18.31 -26.11
N PRO A 790 -52.68 -19.07 -26.43
CA PRO A 790 -54.05 -18.62 -26.31
C PRO A 790 -54.56 -18.62 -24.85
N ASP A 791 -55.44 -17.66 -24.56
CA ASP A 791 -56.06 -17.35 -23.26
C ASP A 791 -56.99 -18.49 -22.78
N PRO A 792 -57.02 -18.84 -21.48
CA PRO A 792 -57.94 -19.83 -20.96
C PRO A 792 -59.32 -19.20 -20.67
N ALA A 793 -60.32 -19.69 -21.40
CA ALA A 793 -61.73 -19.38 -21.19
C ALA A 793 -62.26 -19.91 -19.84
N THR A 794 -63.15 -19.11 -19.26
CA THR A 794 -64.00 -19.32 -18.08
C THR A 794 -64.84 -20.61 -18.16
N PRO A 795 -65.03 -21.37 -17.06
CA PRO A 795 -66.11 -22.35 -16.96
C PRO A 795 -67.40 -21.71 -16.37
N PRO A 796 -68.59 -22.20 -16.74
CA PRO A 796 -69.89 -21.63 -16.35
C PRO A 796 -70.40 -22.21 -15.03
N GLY A 797 -71.23 -21.43 -14.30
CA GLY A 797 -72.06 -21.89 -13.19
C GLY A 797 -71.62 -21.39 -11.82
#